data_AF-A0A958FYA7-F1
#
_entry.id   AF-A0A958FYA7-F1
#
_cell.length_a   1.000
_cell.length_b   1.000
_cell.length_c   1.000
_cell.angle_alpha   90.00
_cell.angle_beta   90.00
_cell.angle_gamma   90.00
#
_symmetry.space_group_name_H-M   'P 1'
#
loop_
_entity.id
_entity.type
_entity.pdbx_description
1 polymer ?
#
loop_
_entity_poly.entity_id
_entity_poly.type
_entity_poly.pdbx_seq_one_letter_code
_entity_poly.pdbx_strand_id
1 'polypeptide(L)'
;MNLKYVSRIGRCLLFYLLGSLFVFPLAKAGEAPNRKTEIADYKALHFECKQRPYAFGLRLQCEEKQGKYSYEFRLRGKPLIDIYANQSYQSNLRSEFSIKCHISDYQAKGFDQVVPLGLLRLKKGFASEEISYWAREQHIVFEGTFNNQKSDQKNETKPDTISCGLEKKTDAPTLSWSNARRWMKVIQARNWSDIDIDVYDMLDGYYLPRFDYSGEEIEHRCRRDLELANIAIDSLSKKSWFWAKADFANTIVPFQELLADLMDEIYTMAILSKVGSDQTIVDNALSCDGTYDAFVRDLRTREKLYKKLATALDQTHFETLKAEDKKIYAFFKDQLTRWDAKLQDGVALLRLRNLYEKRGDLSKTFQSQVKIASDSDILFSESDFEGVSDSILQELRRSDFIPELRLYPYIMTYAQSEQTRKDILFLSKRYGVNFSKNIDNRDVLVDLLNTRRQIAQILGYEHFADLELASQAVKSYENLNVFLGKFSQATRPLIEKEKAELEALKQQSGSIGPLKEHDVFYYENLLQKKSQIDESALSRMFPLQNVIRILTEEIFRDYVDFRFELQKDTPIQPWHSEVNIYKVFDRDEKDQWGKDRLVAYVYLDFFARSFKYQQGVSANFIQRERDENGITVAPAHILVSFPFSKPEGPEDQYYLEYGVSQKKSLHVLLHEFGHVLHYLSGKSSSRYFSTYHHFFRPLDFVETPAKFNELLLLNYDFLKLLSDGAFPRDLFNQIVQYKKGRGGFFNGGQLAMAWSMLNLDAQTTRLKVEDIQNIWDSTHKLAYFEPPQDTYRYASFRFLANGYEAKYYSYFWADVMAYDLYSKIAQNGLSELKKYRNVVLSPPRHENPIEIMTKFLGREPKVDTYFNATSQ
;
A
#
# COMPACT_ATOMS: atom_id res chain seq x y z
N MET A 1 -21.48 -46.04 3.12
CA MET A 1 -20.71 -44.78 3.24
C MET A 1 -20.29 -44.64 4.71
N ASN A 2 -18.98 -44.58 4.97
CA ASN A 2 -18.37 -44.83 6.27
C ASN A 2 -18.69 -43.79 7.37
N LEU A 3 -18.98 -44.26 8.59
CA LEU A 3 -19.15 -43.48 9.85
C LEU A 3 -18.04 -42.43 10.10
N LYS A 4 -16.83 -42.66 9.59
CA LYS A 4 -15.70 -41.70 9.67
C LYS A 4 -15.98 -40.37 8.96
N TYR A 5 -16.75 -40.37 7.86
CA TYR A 5 -17.10 -39.16 7.12
C TYR A 5 -18.12 -38.30 7.87
N VAL A 6 -19.09 -38.95 8.52
CA VAL A 6 -20.13 -38.29 9.34
C VAL A 6 -19.52 -37.63 10.58
N SER A 7 -18.50 -38.26 11.19
CA SER A 7 -17.81 -37.66 12.35
C SER A 7 -17.03 -36.37 12.01
N ARG A 8 -16.54 -36.24 10.76
CA ARG A 8 -15.85 -35.03 10.29
C ARG A 8 -16.84 -33.89 10.02
N ILE A 9 -17.97 -34.21 9.39
CA ILE A 9 -19.07 -33.25 9.16
C ILE A 9 -19.63 -32.76 10.50
N GLY A 10 -19.85 -33.67 11.47
CA GLY A 10 -20.30 -33.33 12.81
C GLY A 10 -19.35 -32.41 13.58
N ARG A 11 -18.03 -32.57 13.44
CA ARG A 11 -17.03 -31.68 14.07
C ARG A 11 -17.00 -30.28 13.44
N CYS A 12 -17.11 -30.18 12.11
CA CYS A 12 -17.20 -28.89 11.42
C CYS A 12 -18.49 -28.14 11.81
N LEU A 13 -19.61 -28.86 11.92
CA LEU A 13 -20.90 -28.31 12.36
C LEU A 13 -20.90 -27.87 13.82
N LEU A 14 -20.24 -28.61 14.72
CA LEU A 14 -20.15 -28.28 16.15
C LEU A 14 -19.40 -26.95 16.38
N PHE A 15 -18.30 -26.72 15.65
CA PHE A 15 -17.57 -25.45 15.70
C PHE A 15 -18.41 -24.26 15.22
N TYR A 16 -19.29 -24.47 14.23
CA TYR A 16 -20.14 -23.41 13.69
C TYR A 16 -21.40 -23.15 14.54
N LEU A 17 -22.01 -24.20 15.12
CA LEU A 17 -23.12 -24.07 16.07
C LEU A 17 -22.72 -23.30 17.32
N LEU A 18 -21.49 -23.52 17.82
CA LEU A 18 -20.94 -22.73 18.93
C LEU A 18 -20.74 -21.26 18.57
N GLY A 19 -20.52 -20.91 17.29
CA GLY A 19 -20.46 -19.52 16.83
C GLY A 19 -21.84 -18.88 16.61
N SER A 20 -22.85 -19.67 16.24
CA SER A 20 -24.20 -19.18 15.91
C SER A 20 -25.17 -19.17 17.11
N LEU A 21 -24.91 -19.96 18.16
CA LEU A 21 -25.69 -19.94 19.42
C LEU A 21 -25.61 -18.61 20.18
N PHE A 22 -24.64 -17.73 19.86
CA PHE A 22 -24.46 -16.43 20.54
C PHE A 22 -25.03 -15.23 19.78
N VAL A 23 -25.72 -15.44 18.66
CA VAL A 23 -26.36 -14.38 17.88
C VAL A 23 -27.87 -14.63 17.84
N PHE A 24 -28.56 -14.35 18.94
CA PHE A 24 -30.01 -14.20 18.94
C PHE A 24 -30.38 -12.86 19.58
N PRO A 25 -31.16 -12.00 18.90
CA PRO A 25 -31.83 -10.91 19.59
C PRO A 25 -32.89 -11.53 20.49
N LEU A 26 -32.78 -11.30 21.81
CA LEU A 26 -33.92 -11.49 22.70
C LEU A 26 -35.02 -10.54 22.21
N ALA A 27 -36.14 -11.11 21.75
CA ALA A 27 -37.33 -10.35 21.41
C ALA A 27 -37.70 -9.42 22.57
N LYS A 28 -38.15 -8.20 22.24
CA LYS A 28 -38.56 -7.15 23.19
C LYS A 28 -39.28 -7.74 24.41
N ALA A 29 -38.80 -7.39 25.61
CA ALA A 29 -39.53 -7.62 26.83
C ALA A 29 -40.93 -6.97 26.71
N GLY A 30 -41.98 -7.79 26.54
CA GLY A 30 -43.35 -7.30 26.50
C GLY A 30 -44.36 -8.16 25.73
N GLU A 31 -43.94 -9.00 24.77
CA GLU A 31 -44.88 -9.84 23.99
C GLU A 31 -44.60 -11.33 24.18
N ALA A 32 -45.57 -12.05 24.73
CA ALA A 32 -45.54 -13.50 24.80
C ALA A 32 -45.69 -14.10 23.39
N PRO A 33 -44.74 -14.91 22.90
CA PRO A 33 -44.88 -15.54 21.59
C PRO A 33 -45.99 -16.59 21.64
N ASN A 34 -47.07 -16.36 20.88
CA ASN A 34 -48.11 -17.37 20.71
C ASN A 34 -47.55 -18.64 20.04
N ARG A 35 -48.07 -19.80 20.48
CA ARG A 35 -47.63 -21.17 20.14
C ARG A 35 -47.27 -21.35 18.65
N LYS A 36 -46.05 -21.88 18.43
CA LYS A 36 -45.40 -22.20 17.15
C LYS A 36 -45.16 -20.99 16.24
N THR A 37 -44.12 -20.23 16.56
CA THR A 37 -43.55 -19.24 15.63
C THR A 37 -42.49 -19.93 14.77
N GLU A 38 -42.71 -20.01 13.46
CA GLU A 38 -41.73 -20.49 12.48
C GLU A 38 -40.81 -19.31 12.13
N ILE A 39 -39.56 -19.34 12.61
CA ILE A 39 -38.60 -18.25 12.34
C ILE A 39 -37.76 -18.67 11.12
N ALA A 40 -38.22 -18.24 9.94
CA ALA A 40 -37.54 -18.15 8.64
C ALA A 40 -36.86 -19.42 8.05
N ASP A 41 -37.16 -19.71 6.77
CA ASP A 41 -36.32 -20.57 5.91
C ASP A 41 -35.16 -19.72 5.35
N TYR A 42 -33.94 -19.94 5.84
CA TYR A 42 -32.75 -19.28 5.27
C TYR A 42 -32.30 -19.98 3.99
N LYS A 43 -32.06 -19.20 2.92
CA LYS A 43 -31.60 -19.70 1.61
C LYS A 43 -30.18 -20.29 1.70
N ALA A 44 -30.05 -21.45 1.05
CA ALA A 44 -28.90 -22.35 0.90
C ALA A 44 -27.51 -21.82 1.31
N LEU A 45 -27.00 -22.30 2.44
CA LEU A 45 -25.58 -22.26 2.77
C LEU A 45 -24.82 -23.30 1.95
N HIS A 46 -23.77 -22.87 1.24
CA HIS A 46 -22.96 -23.71 0.38
C HIS A 46 -21.69 -24.13 1.12
N PHE A 47 -21.43 -25.45 1.18
CA PHE A 47 -20.24 -25.99 1.85
C PHE A 47 -19.45 -26.87 0.89
N GLU A 48 -18.13 -26.68 0.86
CA GLU A 48 -17.19 -27.65 0.28
C GLU A 48 -16.64 -28.56 1.37
N CYS A 49 -17.00 -29.84 1.33
CA CYS A 49 -16.40 -30.85 2.19
C CYS A 49 -15.79 -31.95 1.32
N LYS A 50 -14.52 -31.73 0.95
CA LYS A 50 -13.54 -32.61 0.28
C LYS A 50 -13.93 -33.47 -0.93
N GLN A 51 -15.20 -33.70 -1.27
CA GLN A 51 -15.59 -34.57 -2.39
C GLN A 51 -16.95 -34.26 -3.06
N ARG A 52 -17.76 -33.27 -2.63
CA ARG A 52 -18.95 -32.73 -3.37
C ARG A 52 -19.55 -31.50 -2.65
N PRO A 53 -20.11 -30.51 -3.37
CA PRO A 53 -20.85 -29.41 -2.76
C PRO A 53 -22.20 -29.88 -2.20
N TYR A 54 -22.65 -29.29 -1.09
CA TYR A 54 -23.97 -29.57 -0.49
C TYR A 54 -24.70 -28.26 -0.18
N ALA A 55 -26.02 -28.25 -0.37
CA ALA A 55 -26.91 -27.19 0.07
C ALA A 55 -27.67 -27.64 1.32
N PHE A 56 -27.61 -26.86 2.40
CA PHE A 56 -28.34 -27.14 3.63
C PHE A 56 -29.37 -26.05 3.94
N GLY A 57 -30.52 -26.47 4.47
CA GLY A 57 -31.53 -25.62 5.10
C GLY A 57 -31.55 -25.86 6.62
N LEU A 58 -31.55 -24.79 7.40
CA LEU A 58 -31.65 -24.82 8.85
C LEU A 58 -33.08 -24.43 9.25
N ARG A 59 -33.73 -25.22 10.11
CA ARG A 59 -35.04 -24.89 10.69
C ARG A 59 -34.93 -24.89 12.21
N LEU A 60 -35.31 -23.77 12.82
CA LEU A 60 -35.40 -23.60 14.27
C LEU A 60 -36.85 -23.76 14.72
N GLN A 61 -37.11 -24.57 15.73
CA GLN A 61 -38.41 -24.64 16.41
C GLN A 61 -38.23 -24.38 17.91
N CYS A 62 -38.94 -23.38 18.42
CA CYS A 62 -39.02 -23.11 19.86
C CYS A 62 -40.34 -23.65 20.40
N GLU A 63 -40.28 -24.47 21.45
CA GLU A 63 -41.47 -24.95 22.18
C GLU A 63 -41.33 -24.59 23.66
N GLU A 64 -42.28 -23.80 24.16
CA GLU A 64 -42.39 -23.47 25.59
C GLU A 64 -43.32 -24.47 26.28
N LYS A 65 -42.82 -25.14 27.33
CA LYS A 65 -43.62 -25.98 28.23
C LYS A 65 -43.31 -25.62 29.67
N GLN A 66 -44.35 -25.22 30.42
CA GLN A 66 -44.27 -24.94 31.86
C GLN A 66 -43.17 -23.93 32.25
N GLY A 67 -43.01 -22.85 31.47
CA GLY A 67 -42.01 -21.80 31.73
C GLY A 67 -40.57 -22.21 31.41
N LYS A 68 -40.35 -23.36 30.75
CA LYS A 68 -39.07 -23.78 30.20
C LYS A 68 -39.12 -23.73 28.68
N TYR A 69 -38.15 -23.07 28.07
CA TYR A 69 -37.98 -22.99 26.62
C TYR A 69 -37.13 -24.16 26.14
N SER A 70 -37.59 -24.87 25.11
CA SER A 70 -36.82 -25.90 24.43
C SER A 70 -36.62 -25.51 22.97
N TYR A 71 -35.38 -25.57 22.50
CA TYR A 71 -34.99 -25.18 21.16
C TYR A 71 -34.59 -26.42 20.36
N GLU A 72 -35.39 -26.78 19.36
CA GLU A 72 -35.07 -27.87 18.44
C GLU A 72 -34.45 -27.30 17.15
N PHE A 73 -33.25 -27.78 16.81
CA PHE A 73 -32.56 -27.44 15.58
C PHE A 73 -32.69 -28.61 14.58
N ARG A 74 -33.27 -28.38 13.41
CA ARG A 74 -33.27 -29.38 12.33
C ARG A 74 -32.48 -28.88 11.13
N LEU A 75 -31.57 -29.72 10.66
CA LEU A 75 -30.72 -29.44 9.51
C LEU A 75 -31.08 -30.40 8.37
N ARG A 76 -31.47 -29.87 7.22
CA ARG A 76 -31.82 -30.66 6.02
C ARG A 76 -30.81 -30.41 4.91
N GLY A 77 -30.14 -31.44 4.43
CA GLY A 77 -29.13 -31.34 3.36
C GLY A 77 -29.57 -31.97 2.04
N LYS A 78 -29.16 -31.37 0.91
CA LYS A 78 -29.17 -31.99 -0.42
C LYS A 78 -27.76 -31.93 -1.05
N PRO A 79 -27.26 -33.00 -1.68
CA PRO A 79 -26.04 -32.95 -2.48
C PRO A 79 -26.25 -32.12 -3.75
N LEU A 80 -25.31 -31.23 -4.07
CA LEU A 80 -25.20 -30.59 -5.38
C LEU A 80 -24.39 -31.53 -6.29
N ILE A 81 -24.97 -31.95 -7.41
CA ILE A 81 -24.28 -32.74 -8.43
C ILE A 81 -23.68 -31.74 -9.44
N ASP A 82 -22.40 -31.90 -9.78
CA ASP A 82 -21.63 -31.06 -10.69
C ASP A 82 -22.36 -30.79 -12.02
N ILE A 83 -22.55 -29.52 -12.40
CA ILE A 83 -23.13 -29.09 -13.69
C ILE A 83 -22.05 -29.09 -14.80
N TYR A 84 -21.10 -30.02 -14.74
CA TYR A 84 -20.11 -30.24 -15.81
C TYR A 84 -20.02 -31.70 -16.28
N ALA A 85 -21.08 -32.49 -16.09
CA ALA A 85 -21.19 -33.81 -16.70
C ALA A 85 -22.50 -33.94 -17.49
N ASN A 86 -22.35 -34.41 -18.73
CA ASN A 86 -23.43 -34.79 -19.65
C ASN A 86 -24.50 -35.66 -18.96
N GLN A 87 -25.72 -35.57 -19.50
CA GLN A 87 -26.97 -36.20 -19.07
C GLN A 87 -26.86 -37.61 -18.47
N SER A 88 -27.76 -37.90 -17.52
CA SER A 88 -28.18 -39.21 -16.96
C SER A 88 -27.49 -39.76 -15.70
N TYR A 89 -27.73 -39.15 -14.53
CA TYR A 89 -27.77 -39.88 -13.24
C TYR A 89 -28.54 -39.06 -12.19
N GLN A 90 -29.87 -39.21 -12.11
CA GLN A 90 -30.66 -38.73 -10.97
C GLN A 90 -30.72 -39.82 -9.89
N SER A 91 -29.84 -39.76 -8.90
CA SER A 91 -29.99 -40.56 -7.67
C SER A 91 -30.62 -39.70 -6.57
N ASN A 92 -31.85 -40.01 -6.17
CA ASN A 92 -32.60 -39.39 -5.07
C ASN A 92 -32.02 -39.76 -3.68
N LEU A 93 -30.80 -39.33 -3.37
CA LEU A 93 -30.24 -39.43 -2.02
C LEU A 93 -30.68 -38.20 -1.20
N ARG A 94 -31.78 -38.34 -0.45
CA ARG A 94 -32.11 -37.44 0.67
C ARG A 94 -31.57 -38.03 1.95
N SER A 95 -30.59 -37.38 2.56
CA SER A 95 -30.10 -37.73 3.91
C SER A 95 -30.63 -36.69 4.88
N GLU A 96 -31.57 -37.06 5.76
CA GLU A 96 -32.01 -36.19 6.86
C GLU A 96 -31.17 -36.50 8.11
N PHE A 97 -30.62 -35.46 8.74
CA PHE A 97 -29.92 -35.55 10.02
C PHE A 97 -30.63 -34.61 11.00
N SER A 98 -30.92 -35.08 12.21
CA SER A 98 -31.55 -34.25 13.25
C SER A 98 -30.64 -34.19 14.47
N ILE A 99 -30.34 -32.98 14.94
CA ILE A 99 -29.55 -32.76 16.16
C ILE A 99 -30.46 -32.06 17.15
N LYS A 100 -30.84 -32.76 18.23
CA LYS A 100 -31.64 -32.15 19.30
C LYS A 100 -30.71 -31.61 20.38
N CYS A 101 -30.82 -30.31 20.64
CA CYS A 101 -30.17 -29.67 21.77
C CYS A 101 -31.24 -29.38 22.82
N HIS A 102 -31.04 -29.84 24.05
CA HIS A 102 -31.89 -29.46 25.18
C HIS A 102 -31.15 -28.46 26.06
N ILE A 103 -31.69 -27.24 26.16
CA ILE A 103 -31.28 -26.24 27.15
C ILE A 103 -32.39 -26.26 28.20
N SER A 104 -32.14 -26.86 29.36
CA SER A 104 -33.06 -26.82 30.49
C SER A 104 -32.53 -25.89 31.57
N ASP A 105 -33.41 -25.06 32.13
CA ASP A 105 -33.19 -24.17 33.28
C ASP A 105 -32.44 -22.86 33.02
N TYR A 106 -32.86 -22.12 32.01
CA TYR A 106 -32.50 -20.69 31.91
C TYR A 106 -33.47 -19.84 32.74
N GLN A 107 -33.15 -19.58 34.01
CA GLN A 107 -33.79 -18.48 34.75
C GLN A 107 -33.13 -17.17 34.33
N ALA A 108 -33.92 -16.27 33.73
CA ALA A 108 -33.50 -14.92 33.37
C ALA A 108 -33.15 -14.11 34.63
N LYS A 109 -31.92 -14.24 35.12
CA LYS A 109 -31.27 -13.19 35.91
C LYS A 109 -30.43 -12.37 34.96
N GLY A 110 -30.69 -11.06 34.91
CA GLY A 110 -30.07 -10.13 33.98
C GLY A 110 -28.55 -10.26 33.95
N PHE A 111 -28.02 -10.58 32.78
CA PHE A 111 -26.58 -10.59 32.51
C PHE A 111 -26.28 -9.54 31.43
N ASP A 112 -25.58 -8.49 31.83
CA ASP A 112 -24.90 -7.50 30.97
C ASP A 112 -23.55 -8.01 30.42
N GLN A 113 -23.32 -9.33 30.42
CA GLN A 113 -22.05 -9.92 29.98
C GLN A 113 -22.28 -10.99 28.93
N VAL A 114 -21.89 -10.68 27.69
CA VAL A 114 -21.67 -11.67 26.63
C VAL A 114 -20.16 -11.99 26.61
N VAL A 115 -19.83 -13.26 26.80
CA VAL A 115 -18.45 -13.77 26.78
C VAL A 115 -17.97 -13.90 25.32
N PRO A 116 -16.82 -13.31 24.92
CA PRO A 116 -16.30 -13.43 23.57
C PRO A 116 -15.70 -14.83 23.31
N LEU A 117 -16.18 -15.52 22.29
CA LEU A 117 -15.45 -16.61 21.65
C LEU A 117 -14.60 -16.05 20.51
N GLY A 118 -13.29 -15.90 20.74
CA GLY A 118 -12.33 -15.48 19.73
C GLY A 118 -10.94 -16.07 19.98
N LEU A 119 -10.38 -16.66 18.91
CA LEU A 119 -8.96 -17.02 18.70
C LEU A 119 -8.38 -18.17 19.55
N LEU A 120 -8.66 -19.41 19.13
CA LEU A 120 -7.80 -20.55 19.44
C LEU A 120 -6.70 -20.68 18.38
N ARG A 121 -5.47 -20.29 18.71
CA ARG A 121 -4.26 -20.80 18.06
C ARG A 121 -3.97 -22.18 18.68
N LEU A 122 -4.62 -23.23 18.20
CA LEU A 122 -4.28 -24.59 18.62
C LEU A 122 -2.91 -24.97 18.04
N LYS A 123 -1.85 -24.68 18.80
CA LYS A 123 -0.60 -25.45 18.68
C LYS A 123 -0.96 -26.93 18.86
N LYS A 124 -0.33 -27.81 18.08
CA LYS A 124 -0.36 -29.27 18.28
C LYS A 124 -0.14 -29.57 19.78
N GLY A 125 -1.20 -29.98 20.51
CA GLY A 125 -1.05 -30.54 21.87
C GLY A 125 -2.09 -30.18 22.95
N PHE A 126 -2.98 -29.19 22.79
CA PHE A 126 -3.94 -28.86 23.87
C PHE A 126 -5.15 -29.81 23.91
N ALA A 127 -5.45 -30.33 25.11
CA ALA A 127 -6.24 -31.55 25.36
C ALA A 127 -7.77 -31.33 25.44
N SER A 128 -8.53 -32.39 25.14
CA SER A 128 -10.00 -32.48 25.11
C SER A 128 -10.71 -32.31 26.46
N GLU A 129 -9.98 -32.26 27.57
CA GLU A 129 -10.55 -32.29 28.92
C GLU A 129 -11.16 -30.94 29.37
N GLU A 130 -10.62 -29.80 28.89
CA GLU A 130 -11.11 -28.47 29.29
C GLU A 130 -12.46 -28.11 28.62
N ILE A 131 -12.71 -28.56 27.40
CA ILE A 131 -14.00 -28.35 26.71
C ILE A 131 -15.11 -29.17 27.39
N SER A 132 -14.79 -30.38 27.85
CA SER A 132 -15.71 -31.23 28.62
C SER A 132 -15.93 -30.70 30.05
N TYR A 133 -15.01 -29.92 30.60
CA TYR A 133 -15.17 -29.23 31.88
C TYR A 133 -16.15 -28.05 31.73
N TRP A 134 -15.95 -27.20 30.72
CA TRP A 134 -16.81 -26.05 30.43
C TRP A 134 -18.28 -26.45 30.11
N ALA A 135 -18.49 -27.50 29.32
CA ALA A 135 -19.84 -27.97 28.96
C ALA A 135 -20.63 -28.53 30.16
N ARG A 136 -19.93 -29.09 31.16
CA ARG A 136 -20.55 -29.61 32.40
C ARG A 136 -20.99 -28.51 33.36
N GLU A 137 -20.25 -27.40 33.42
CA GLU A 137 -20.65 -26.24 34.24
C GLU A 137 -21.86 -25.48 33.68
N GLN A 138 -22.14 -25.61 32.38
CA GLN A 138 -23.26 -24.91 31.71
C GLN A 138 -24.51 -25.78 31.53
N HIS A 139 -24.54 -27.00 32.11
CA HIS A 139 -25.66 -27.96 32.02
C HIS A 139 -26.13 -28.29 30.58
N ILE A 140 -25.22 -28.28 29.60
CA ILE A 140 -25.56 -28.55 28.20
C ILE A 140 -25.44 -30.04 27.91
N VAL A 141 -26.54 -30.68 27.50
CA VAL A 141 -26.59 -32.10 27.10
C VAL A 141 -26.88 -32.22 25.60
N PHE A 142 -26.04 -32.96 24.88
CA PHE A 142 -26.19 -33.21 23.45
C PHE A 142 -26.70 -34.63 23.19
N GLU A 143 -27.85 -34.76 22.52
CA GLU A 143 -28.38 -36.05 22.07
C GLU A 143 -28.55 -36.07 20.54
N GLY A 144 -27.84 -36.97 19.87
CA GLY A 144 -27.94 -37.16 18.42
C GLY A 144 -28.73 -38.44 18.09
N THR A 145 -29.68 -38.36 17.16
CA THR A 145 -30.36 -39.53 16.59
C THR A 145 -30.26 -39.51 15.06
N PHE A 146 -29.89 -40.66 14.47
CA PHE A 146 -29.71 -40.82 13.03
C PHE A 146 -30.86 -41.67 12.46
N ASN A 147 -31.68 -41.08 11.59
CA ASN A 147 -32.75 -41.80 10.89
C ASN A 147 -32.44 -41.90 9.40
N ASN A 148 -32.11 -43.10 8.95
CA ASN A 148 -31.86 -43.40 7.55
C ASN A 148 -33.16 -43.89 6.91
N GLN A 149 -33.97 -43.01 6.32
CA GLN A 149 -35.14 -43.48 5.56
C GLN A 149 -34.69 -44.04 4.20
N LYS A 150 -34.52 -45.37 4.14
CA LYS A 150 -34.68 -46.10 2.88
C LYS A 150 -36.16 -46.36 2.67
N SER A 151 -36.69 -45.98 1.51
CA SER A 151 -37.98 -46.49 1.04
C SER A 151 -37.88 -48.01 0.91
N ASP A 152 -38.91 -48.69 1.40
CA ASP A 152 -39.24 -50.11 1.23
C ASP A 152 -38.26 -51.14 1.80
N GLN A 153 -38.45 -51.48 3.08
CA GLN A 153 -38.80 -52.84 3.54
C GLN A 153 -38.94 -52.85 5.07
N LYS A 154 -39.99 -53.53 5.55
CA LYS A 154 -40.24 -53.81 6.98
C LYS A 154 -39.01 -54.45 7.62
N ASN A 155 -38.34 -53.75 8.51
CA ASN A 155 -37.76 -54.31 9.74
C ASN A 155 -37.41 -53.17 10.70
N GLU A 156 -37.94 -53.28 11.92
CA GLU A 156 -37.63 -52.40 13.04
C GLU A 156 -36.14 -52.54 13.40
N THR A 157 -35.35 -51.49 13.18
CA THR A 157 -34.06 -51.32 13.84
C THR A 157 -34.10 -50.05 14.67
N LYS A 158 -33.88 -50.21 15.98
CA LYS A 158 -33.77 -49.11 16.97
C LYS A 158 -32.72 -48.08 16.53
N PRO A 159 -32.91 -46.79 16.83
CA PRO A 159 -31.90 -45.78 16.56
C PRO A 159 -30.67 -45.99 17.45
N ASP A 160 -29.50 -46.13 16.83
CA ASP A 160 -28.22 -46.20 17.55
C ASP A 160 -27.90 -44.84 18.18
N THR A 161 -27.79 -44.82 19.50
CA THR A 161 -27.31 -43.66 20.26
C THR A 161 -25.79 -43.66 20.26
N ILE A 162 -25.15 -42.72 19.55
CA ILE A 162 -23.69 -42.61 19.51
C ILE A 162 -23.23 -41.61 20.59
N SER A 163 -22.54 -42.09 21.63
CA SER A 163 -21.78 -41.22 22.53
C SER A 163 -20.42 -40.89 21.93
N CYS A 164 -20.16 -39.62 21.62
CA CYS A 164 -18.89 -39.19 21.03
C CYS A 164 -17.77 -39.07 22.08
N GLY A 165 -16.94 -40.11 22.24
CA GLY A 165 -15.62 -40.01 22.85
C GLY A 165 -14.55 -39.65 21.81
N LEU A 166 -13.72 -38.64 22.08
CA LEU A 166 -12.67 -38.18 21.17
C LEU A 166 -11.39 -39.04 21.33
N GLU A 167 -11.19 -40.03 20.45
CA GLU A 167 -9.89 -40.70 20.31
C GLU A 167 -8.91 -39.88 19.45
N LYS A 168 -7.64 -39.86 19.91
CA LYS A 168 -6.46 -39.30 19.25
C LYS A 168 -6.19 -40.02 17.92
N LYS A 169 -6.35 -39.32 16.79
CA LYS A 169 -5.52 -39.54 15.58
C LYS A 169 -5.51 -38.32 14.67
N THR A 170 -4.30 -38.04 14.22
CA THR A 170 -3.80 -36.88 13.47
C THR A 170 -4.30 -36.82 12.03
N ASP A 171 -4.14 -35.63 11.44
CA ASP A 171 -4.23 -35.29 10.01
C ASP A 171 -5.63 -34.96 9.46
N ALA A 172 -6.04 -33.70 9.67
CA ALA A 172 -7.08 -33.00 8.92
C ALA A 172 -6.48 -31.72 8.30
N PRO A 173 -6.78 -31.39 7.03
CA PRO A 173 -6.32 -30.14 6.42
C PRO A 173 -7.13 -28.97 6.97
N THR A 174 -6.42 -27.89 7.25
CA THR A 174 -6.94 -26.59 7.71
C THR A 174 -7.76 -25.91 6.62
N LEU A 175 -9.04 -25.61 6.90
CA LEU A 175 -9.69 -24.44 6.26
C LEU A 175 -8.85 -23.21 6.64
N SER A 176 -8.55 -22.31 5.69
CA SER A 176 -7.81 -21.10 6.02
C SER A 176 -8.65 -20.24 6.95
N TRP A 177 -8.09 -19.95 8.13
CA TRP A 177 -8.70 -19.10 9.14
C TRP A 177 -8.94 -17.66 8.66
N SER A 178 -8.30 -17.24 7.56
CA SER A 178 -8.45 -15.92 6.94
C SER A 178 -9.88 -15.65 6.51
N ASN A 179 -10.57 -16.63 5.92
CA ASN A 179 -11.95 -16.47 5.51
C ASN A 179 -12.87 -16.31 6.74
N ALA A 180 -12.69 -17.11 7.78
CA ALA A 180 -13.48 -16.98 9.01
C ALA A 180 -13.26 -15.65 9.76
N ARG A 181 -12.08 -15.03 9.64
CA ARG A 181 -11.73 -13.77 10.35
C ARG A 181 -12.52 -12.56 9.85
N ARG A 182 -12.71 -12.40 8.53
CA ARG A 182 -13.54 -11.30 7.98
C ARG A 182 -15.00 -11.42 8.43
N TRP A 183 -15.53 -12.64 8.47
CA TRP A 183 -16.86 -12.92 9.03
C TRP A 183 -16.95 -12.61 10.53
N MET A 184 -15.93 -12.91 11.33
CA MET A 184 -15.96 -12.73 12.79
C MET A 184 -15.74 -11.30 13.29
N LYS A 185 -15.30 -10.36 12.43
CA LYS A 185 -15.32 -8.92 12.75
C LYS A 185 -16.73 -8.39 13.05
N VAL A 186 -17.75 -9.12 12.60
CA VAL A 186 -19.14 -8.74 12.67
C VAL A 186 -19.84 -9.41 13.88
N ILE A 187 -19.27 -9.50 15.08
CA ILE A 187 -20.00 -10.19 16.21
C ILE A 187 -20.08 -9.36 17.51
N GLN A 188 -19.65 -8.09 17.55
CA GLN A 188 -19.56 -7.36 18.83
C GLN A 188 -20.25 -5.99 18.96
N ALA A 189 -20.93 -5.45 17.94
CA ALA A 189 -21.63 -4.18 18.10
C ALA A 189 -23.09 -4.36 18.57
N ARG A 190 -23.53 -3.56 19.55
CA ARG A 190 -24.95 -3.42 19.94
C ARG A 190 -25.68 -2.63 18.83
N ASN A 191 -26.89 -3.07 18.47
CA ASN A 191 -27.78 -2.55 17.41
C ASN A 191 -27.31 -2.78 15.96
N TRP A 192 -27.93 -3.76 15.30
CA TRP A 192 -27.59 -4.26 13.95
C TRP A 192 -28.60 -3.85 12.86
N SER A 193 -29.51 -2.92 13.12
CA SER A 193 -30.45 -2.47 12.08
C SER A 193 -29.79 -1.59 11.01
N ASP A 194 -28.58 -1.06 11.30
CA ASP A 194 -27.98 0.04 10.52
C ASP A 194 -26.59 -0.32 9.96
N ILE A 195 -26.12 -1.57 10.07
CA ILE A 195 -24.80 -1.99 9.56
C ILE A 195 -25.02 -2.94 8.37
N ASP A 196 -24.88 -2.43 7.16
CA ASP A 196 -24.83 -3.27 5.96
C ASP A 196 -23.50 -4.05 5.94
N ILE A 197 -23.61 -5.37 5.94
CA ILE A 197 -22.48 -6.29 5.80
C ILE A 197 -22.28 -6.49 4.31
N ASP A 198 -21.15 -6.00 3.78
CA ASP A 198 -20.75 -6.26 2.40
C ASP A 198 -20.69 -7.78 2.15
N VAL A 199 -21.56 -8.29 1.28
CA VAL A 199 -21.48 -9.66 0.79
C VAL A 199 -20.38 -9.69 -0.27
N TYR A 200 -19.19 -10.16 0.13
CA TYR A 200 -18.06 -10.26 -0.77
C TYR A 200 -18.19 -11.47 -1.70
N ASP A 201 -18.01 -11.24 -3.00
CA ASP A 201 -17.83 -12.30 -3.98
C ASP A 201 -16.51 -13.04 -3.76
N MET A 202 -16.50 -14.34 -4.09
CA MET A 202 -15.30 -15.19 -4.02
C MET A 202 -14.86 -15.65 -5.41
N LEU A 203 -13.57 -15.54 -5.69
CA LEU A 203 -12.92 -16.13 -6.86
C LEU A 203 -11.68 -16.90 -6.44
N ASP A 204 -11.52 -18.12 -6.94
CA ASP A 204 -10.44 -19.04 -6.57
C ASP A 204 -10.35 -19.31 -5.04
N GLY A 205 -11.46 -19.14 -4.31
CA GLY A 205 -11.53 -19.30 -2.85
C GLY A 205 -11.11 -18.08 -2.03
N TYR A 206 -10.90 -16.93 -2.69
CA TYR A 206 -10.48 -15.67 -2.05
C TYR A 206 -11.53 -14.57 -2.25
N TYR A 207 -11.63 -13.69 -1.25
CA TYR A 207 -12.48 -12.50 -1.35
C TYR A 207 -12.00 -11.54 -2.42
N LEU A 208 -12.93 -11.04 -3.23
CA LEU A 208 -12.66 -10.02 -4.22
C LEU A 208 -12.92 -8.61 -3.67
N PRO A 209 -12.05 -7.64 -3.96
CA PRO A 209 -12.37 -6.23 -3.73
C PRO A 209 -13.52 -5.80 -4.65
N ARG A 210 -14.37 -4.94 -4.11
CA ARG A 210 -15.45 -4.24 -4.83
C ARG A 210 -14.97 -2.82 -5.17
N PHE A 211 -15.39 -2.25 -6.30
CA PHE A 211 -14.97 -0.90 -6.72
C PHE A 211 -16.13 0.00 -7.19
N ASP A 212 -17.35 -0.53 -7.30
CA ASP A 212 -18.58 0.16 -7.72
C ASP A 212 -19.33 0.77 -6.52
N TYR A 213 -18.59 1.35 -5.57
CA TYR A 213 -19.19 2.03 -4.43
C TYR A 213 -19.80 3.38 -4.83
N SER A 214 -20.97 3.68 -4.31
CA SER A 214 -21.52 5.03 -4.25
C SER A 214 -20.79 5.88 -3.21
N GLY A 215 -20.89 7.21 -3.32
CA GLY A 215 -20.32 8.13 -2.33
C GLY A 215 -20.84 7.89 -0.91
N GLU A 216 -22.12 7.55 -0.75
CA GLU A 216 -22.73 7.26 0.55
C GLU A 216 -22.21 5.94 1.15
N GLU A 217 -22.04 4.90 0.33
CA GLU A 217 -21.44 3.64 0.76
C GLU A 217 -20.01 3.84 1.27
N ILE A 218 -19.20 4.69 0.61
CA ILE A 218 -17.83 5.01 1.05
C ILE A 218 -17.84 5.65 2.44
N GLU A 219 -18.70 6.64 2.68
CA GLU A 219 -18.80 7.31 3.99
C GLU A 219 -19.28 6.36 5.10
N HIS A 220 -20.28 5.51 4.79
CA HIS A 220 -20.79 4.52 5.73
C HIS A 220 -19.70 3.51 6.10
N ARG A 221 -19.01 2.96 5.10
CA ARG A 221 -17.90 2.03 5.25
C ARG A 221 -16.77 2.62 6.08
N CYS A 222 -16.39 3.86 5.80
CA CYS A 222 -15.36 4.58 6.55
C CYS A 222 -15.66 4.62 8.05
N ARG A 223 -16.87 5.05 8.41
CA ARG A 223 -17.32 5.14 9.81
C ARG A 223 -17.36 3.77 10.47
N ARG A 224 -17.94 2.78 9.79
CA ARG A 224 -18.02 1.39 10.27
C ARG A 224 -16.64 0.82 10.57
N ASP A 225 -15.70 0.95 9.65
CA ASP A 225 -14.37 0.35 9.78
C ASP A 225 -13.58 1.00 10.92
N LEU A 226 -13.70 2.32 11.08
CA LEU A 226 -13.11 3.05 12.21
C LEU A 226 -13.75 2.68 13.56
N GLU A 227 -15.07 2.49 13.61
CA GLU A 227 -15.76 2.06 14.82
C GLU A 227 -15.33 0.65 15.24
N LEU A 228 -15.26 -0.28 14.28
CA LEU A 228 -14.77 -1.64 14.52
C LEU A 228 -13.30 -1.63 14.97
N ALA A 229 -12.45 -0.82 14.33
CA ALA A 229 -11.06 -0.67 14.74
C ALA A 229 -10.93 -0.11 16.17
N ASN A 230 -11.74 0.89 16.53
CA ASN A 230 -11.82 1.43 17.89
C ASN A 230 -12.20 0.35 18.92
N ILE A 231 -13.27 -0.39 18.66
CA ILE A 231 -13.76 -1.45 19.54
C ILE A 231 -12.67 -2.52 19.75
N ALA A 232 -11.99 -2.91 18.67
CA ALA A 232 -10.93 -3.91 18.72
C ALA A 232 -9.70 -3.41 19.52
N ILE A 233 -9.25 -2.18 19.26
CA ILE A 233 -8.15 -1.55 20.01
C ILE A 233 -8.47 -1.41 21.50
N ASP A 234 -9.66 -0.92 21.83
CA ASP A 234 -10.08 -0.72 23.21
C ASP A 234 -10.22 -2.06 23.94
N SER A 235 -10.67 -3.09 23.24
CA SER A 235 -10.75 -4.46 23.77
C SER A 235 -9.37 -5.04 24.02
N LEU A 236 -8.43 -4.90 23.09
CA LEU A 236 -7.03 -5.31 23.24
C LEU A 236 -6.35 -4.58 24.42
N SER A 237 -6.74 -3.33 24.66
CA SER A 237 -6.22 -2.47 25.73
C SER A 237 -6.79 -2.80 27.12
N LYS A 238 -7.85 -3.60 27.24
CA LYS A 238 -8.44 -3.96 28.54
C LYS A 238 -7.57 -4.97 29.29
N LYS A 239 -7.57 -4.87 30.63
CA LYS A 239 -6.94 -5.87 31.51
C LYS A 239 -7.54 -7.27 31.37
N SER A 240 -8.83 -7.35 31.02
CA SER A 240 -9.60 -8.58 30.84
C SER A 240 -9.48 -9.21 29.43
N TRP A 241 -8.66 -8.64 28.53
CA TRP A 241 -8.36 -9.26 27.24
C TRP A 241 -7.72 -10.65 27.47
N PHE A 242 -8.30 -11.67 26.83
CA PHE A 242 -8.08 -13.13 26.96
C PHE A 242 -6.84 -13.54 27.79
N TRP A 243 -7.09 -14.01 29.02
CA TRP A 243 -6.16 -14.62 30.00
C TRP A 243 -4.86 -13.86 30.31
N ALA A 244 -4.98 -12.78 31.09
CA ALA A 244 -4.03 -12.20 32.07
C ALA A 244 -2.58 -11.83 31.68
N LYS A 245 -1.92 -12.49 30.71
CA LYS A 245 -0.53 -12.23 30.35
C LYS A 245 -0.46 -11.47 29.01
N ALA A 246 -0.04 -10.21 29.07
CA ALA A 246 0.29 -9.47 27.86
C ALA A 246 1.62 -10.02 27.34
N ASP A 247 1.64 -10.64 26.17
CA ASP A 247 2.86 -11.15 25.54
C ASP A 247 2.80 -10.97 24.01
N PHE A 248 3.88 -11.33 23.32
CA PHE A 248 3.97 -11.21 21.88
C PHE A 248 2.81 -11.89 21.13
N ALA A 249 2.43 -13.11 21.52
CA ALA A 249 1.43 -13.90 20.81
C ALA A 249 0.00 -13.41 21.06
N ASN A 250 -0.29 -12.92 22.26
CA ASN A 250 -1.63 -12.53 22.68
C ASN A 250 -1.91 -11.03 22.56
N THR A 251 -0.89 -10.21 22.33
CA THR A 251 -1.01 -8.74 22.23
C THR A 251 -0.38 -8.19 20.96
N ILE A 252 0.90 -8.46 20.68
CA ILE A 252 1.58 -7.89 19.51
C ILE A 252 1.04 -8.49 18.20
N VAL A 253 0.86 -9.81 18.14
CA VAL A 253 0.31 -10.49 16.95
C VAL A 253 -1.12 -10.02 16.64
N PRO A 254 -2.08 -10.01 17.58
CA PRO A 254 -3.42 -9.48 17.29
C PRO A 254 -3.43 -8.00 16.90
N PHE A 255 -2.54 -7.19 17.49
CA PHE A 255 -2.43 -5.78 17.14
C PHE A 255 -1.95 -5.57 15.69
N GLN A 256 -0.87 -6.26 15.26
CA GLN A 256 -0.41 -6.13 13.88
C GLN A 256 -1.44 -6.67 12.86
N GLU A 257 -2.19 -7.72 13.19
CA GLU A 257 -3.22 -8.27 12.31
C GLU A 257 -4.40 -7.29 12.16
N LEU A 258 -4.82 -6.68 13.27
CA LEU A 258 -5.84 -5.63 13.24
C LEU A 258 -5.42 -4.46 12.37
N LEU A 259 -4.15 -4.04 12.48
CA LEU A 259 -3.61 -2.99 11.63
C LEU A 259 -3.51 -3.42 10.18
N ALA A 260 -3.06 -4.65 9.90
CA ALA A 260 -2.99 -5.17 8.53
C ALA A 260 -4.36 -5.16 7.84
N ASP A 261 -5.40 -5.57 8.56
CA ASP A 261 -6.75 -5.50 8.01
C ASP A 261 -7.23 -4.06 7.80
N LEU A 262 -6.98 -3.17 8.75
CA LEU A 262 -7.33 -1.75 8.58
C LEU A 262 -6.60 -1.17 7.37
N MET A 263 -5.35 -1.54 7.15
CA MET A 263 -4.56 -1.08 6.01
C MET A 263 -5.14 -1.54 4.67
N ASP A 264 -5.68 -2.75 4.56
CA ASP A 264 -6.38 -3.17 3.33
C ASP A 264 -7.53 -2.20 3.00
N GLU A 265 -8.26 -1.74 4.02
CA GLU A 265 -9.36 -0.79 3.84
C GLU A 265 -8.89 0.61 3.49
N ILE A 266 -7.86 1.09 4.19
CA ILE A 266 -7.20 2.37 3.91
C ILE A 266 -6.76 2.41 2.45
N TYR A 267 -6.03 1.39 1.99
CA TYR A 267 -5.51 1.40 0.64
C TYR A 267 -6.57 1.21 -0.43
N THR A 268 -7.65 0.49 -0.13
CA THR A 268 -8.78 0.42 -1.04
C THR A 268 -9.37 1.82 -1.27
N MET A 269 -9.55 2.62 -0.19
CA MET A 269 -10.00 4.01 -0.32
C MET A 269 -8.94 4.90 -0.99
N ALA A 270 -7.66 4.75 -0.64
CA ALA A 270 -6.57 5.49 -1.27
C ALA A 270 -6.39 5.18 -2.77
N ILE A 271 -6.90 4.03 -3.24
CA ILE A 271 -7.00 3.72 -4.67
C ILE A 271 -8.21 4.40 -5.28
N LEU A 272 -9.38 4.30 -4.66
CA LEU A 272 -10.59 4.95 -5.17
C LEU A 272 -10.41 6.47 -5.31
N SER A 273 -9.66 7.10 -4.41
CA SER A 273 -9.28 8.51 -4.54
C SER A 273 -8.41 8.83 -5.76
N LYS A 274 -7.76 7.81 -6.36
CA LYS A 274 -6.90 7.94 -7.54
C LYS A 274 -7.55 7.46 -8.83
N VAL A 275 -8.53 6.57 -8.77
CA VAL A 275 -9.09 5.93 -9.97
C VAL A 275 -10.62 6.01 -10.07
N GLY A 276 -11.27 6.69 -9.11
CA GLY A 276 -12.72 6.83 -9.02
C GLY A 276 -13.37 7.31 -10.33
N SER A 277 -14.60 6.87 -10.56
CA SER A 277 -15.33 7.16 -11.81
C SER A 277 -15.84 8.61 -11.89
N ASP A 278 -15.97 9.29 -10.76
CA ASP A 278 -16.42 10.68 -10.67
C ASP A 278 -15.81 11.41 -9.47
N GLN A 279 -16.02 12.73 -9.45
CA GLN A 279 -15.49 13.61 -8.40
C GLN A 279 -16.05 13.29 -7.00
N THR A 280 -17.31 12.86 -6.89
CA THR A 280 -17.95 12.54 -5.60
C THR A 280 -17.25 11.35 -4.95
N ILE A 281 -17.00 10.29 -5.73
CA ILE A 281 -16.25 9.12 -5.27
C ILE A 281 -14.84 9.50 -4.85
N VAL A 282 -14.15 10.31 -5.67
CA VAL A 282 -12.79 10.77 -5.36
C VAL A 282 -12.75 11.57 -4.06
N ASP A 283 -13.64 12.54 -3.90
CA ASP A 283 -13.68 13.41 -2.72
C ASP A 283 -14.03 12.64 -1.45
N ASN A 284 -15.02 11.74 -1.52
CA ASN A 284 -15.41 10.90 -0.38
C ASN A 284 -14.31 9.91 0.01
N ALA A 285 -13.63 9.31 -0.97
CA ALA A 285 -12.49 8.43 -0.73
C ALA A 285 -11.30 9.19 -0.12
N LEU A 286 -10.99 10.41 -0.60
CA LEU A 286 -9.97 11.28 -0.01
C LEU A 286 -10.29 11.68 1.43
N SER A 287 -11.55 12.04 1.69
CA SER A 287 -12.04 12.37 3.03
C SER A 287 -11.89 11.19 3.99
N CYS A 288 -12.23 9.99 3.51
CA CYS A 288 -12.09 8.77 4.30
C CYS A 288 -10.62 8.42 4.58
N ASP A 289 -9.76 8.44 3.56
CA ASP A 289 -8.32 8.22 3.67
C ASP A 289 -7.69 9.14 4.73
N GLY A 290 -8.02 10.44 4.67
CA GLY A 290 -7.57 11.42 5.68
C GLY A 290 -8.07 11.13 7.09
N THR A 291 -9.25 10.51 7.24
CA THR A 291 -9.79 10.12 8.54
C THR A 291 -9.10 8.88 9.09
N TYR A 292 -8.81 7.89 8.24
CA TYR A 292 -8.02 6.73 8.64
C TYR A 292 -6.59 7.10 9.03
N ASP A 293 -5.93 7.96 8.26
CA ASP A 293 -4.60 8.49 8.58
C ASP A 293 -4.59 9.18 9.94
N ALA A 294 -5.64 9.93 10.25
CA ALA A 294 -5.82 10.52 11.57
C ALA A 294 -5.94 9.46 12.67
N PHE A 295 -6.79 8.45 12.47
CA PHE A 295 -6.94 7.35 13.41
C PHE A 295 -5.63 6.62 13.70
N VAL A 296 -4.88 6.23 12.66
CA VAL A 296 -3.58 5.52 12.79
C VAL A 296 -2.58 6.40 13.55
N ARG A 297 -2.50 7.68 13.22
CA ARG A 297 -1.65 8.65 13.91
C ARG A 297 -2.03 8.79 15.38
N ASP A 298 -3.30 8.68 15.73
CA ASP A 298 -3.80 8.87 17.09
C ASP A 298 -3.65 7.60 17.94
N LEU A 299 -3.36 6.43 17.37
CA LEU A 299 -3.07 5.21 18.14
C LEU A 299 -1.91 5.41 19.13
N ARG A 300 -0.87 6.15 18.74
CA ARG A 300 0.28 6.44 19.61
C ARG A 300 -0.06 7.30 20.81
N THR A 301 -1.20 7.99 20.78
CA THR A 301 -1.65 8.82 21.90
C THR A 301 -2.50 8.01 22.89
N ARG A 302 -2.89 6.77 22.58
CA ARG A 302 -3.72 5.94 23.48
C ARG A 302 -2.90 5.30 24.60
N GLU A 303 -2.91 5.92 25.77
CA GLU A 303 -2.14 5.50 26.94
C GLU A 303 -2.36 4.02 27.33
N LYS A 304 -3.61 3.54 27.32
CA LYS A 304 -3.93 2.15 27.68
C LYS A 304 -3.35 1.15 26.67
N LEU A 305 -3.47 1.45 25.38
CA LEU A 305 -2.89 0.65 24.31
C LEU A 305 -1.37 0.62 24.44
N TYR A 306 -0.75 1.79 24.59
CA TYR A 306 0.68 1.94 24.80
C TYR A 306 1.19 1.05 25.94
N LYS A 307 0.61 1.17 27.14
CA LYS A 307 1.00 0.38 28.32
C LYS A 307 0.87 -1.12 28.07
N LYS A 308 -0.19 -1.54 27.38
CA LYS A 308 -0.44 -2.95 27.05
C LYS A 308 0.62 -3.49 26.09
N LEU A 309 0.93 -2.76 25.02
CA LEU A 309 1.97 -3.13 24.05
C LEU A 309 3.36 -3.18 24.71
N ALA A 310 3.69 -2.19 25.55
CA ALA A 310 4.95 -2.16 26.28
C ALA A 310 5.09 -3.37 27.21
N THR A 311 4.06 -3.63 28.03
CA THR A 311 4.02 -4.80 28.92
C THR A 311 4.20 -6.10 28.12
N ALA A 312 3.56 -6.20 26.96
CA ALA A 312 3.68 -7.37 26.10
C ALA A 312 5.11 -7.60 25.62
N LEU A 313 5.80 -6.55 25.19
CA LEU A 313 7.20 -6.66 24.75
C LEU A 313 8.14 -6.96 25.92
N ASP A 314 7.89 -6.41 27.11
CA ASP A 314 8.73 -6.66 28.29
C ASP A 314 8.58 -8.10 28.82
N GLN A 315 7.36 -8.65 28.77
CA GLN A 315 7.07 -10.02 29.20
C GLN A 315 7.44 -11.08 28.16
N THR A 316 7.85 -10.67 26.96
CA THR A 316 8.21 -11.57 25.88
C THR A 316 9.65 -12.07 26.06
N HIS A 317 9.81 -13.39 26.06
CA HIS A 317 11.13 -14.02 26.01
C HIS A 317 11.67 -13.95 24.58
N PHE A 318 12.43 -12.90 24.26
CA PHE A 318 12.95 -12.64 22.91
C PHE A 318 13.62 -13.87 22.28
N GLU A 319 14.38 -14.65 23.05
CA GLU A 319 15.09 -15.82 22.53
C GLU A 319 14.19 -16.98 22.08
N THR A 320 12.93 -17.02 22.53
CA THR A 320 11.98 -18.07 22.10
C THR A 320 11.24 -17.70 20.82
N LEU A 321 11.41 -16.47 20.32
CA LEU A 321 10.78 -16.02 19.09
C LEU A 321 11.51 -16.59 17.87
N LYS A 322 10.74 -16.90 16.81
CA LYS A 322 11.30 -17.23 15.50
C LYS A 322 12.01 -16.00 14.91
N ALA A 323 12.87 -16.22 13.92
CA ALA A 323 13.68 -15.15 13.32
C ALA A 323 12.83 -13.95 12.85
N GLU A 324 11.68 -14.19 12.20
CA GLU A 324 10.80 -13.11 11.76
C GLU A 324 10.12 -12.41 12.94
N ASP A 325 9.57 -13.16 13.90
CA ASP A 325 8.95 -12.60 15.11
C ASP A 325 9.94 -11.73 15.93
N LYS A 326 11.23 -12.09 15.98
CA LYS A 326 12.28 -11.27 16.60
C LYS A 326 12.39 -9.90 15.92
N LYS A 327 12.27 -9.84 14.60
CA LYS A 327 12.32 -8.59 13.84
C LYS A 327 11.05 -7.76 14.02
N ILE A 328 9.87 -8.40 14.08
CA ILE A 328 8.59 -7.75 14.44
C ILE A 328 8.66 -7.16 15.85
N TYR A 329 9.19 -7.93 16.79
CA TYR A 329 9.42 -7.48 18.17
C TYR A 329 10.30 -6.24 18.20
N ALA A 330 11.45 -6.26 17.52
CA ALA A 330 12.37 -5.14 17.45
C ALA A 330 11.71 -3.90 16.84
N PHE A 331 10.91 -4.07 15.78
CA PHE A 331 10.15 -2.98 15.16
C PHE A 331 9.16 -2.34 16.16
N PHE A 332 8.32 -3.13 16.82
CA PHE A 332 7.35 -2.56 17.77
C PHE A 332 8.05 -1.95 19.00
N LYS A 333 9.19 -2.51 19.42
CA LYS A 333 10.00 -1.92 20.50
C LYS A 333 10.56 -0.56 20.12
N ASP A 334 11.06 -0.41 18.90
CA ASP A 334 11.50 0.86 18.34
C ASP A 334 10.34 1.86 18.20
N GLN A 335 9.19 1.43 17.67
CA GLN A 335 7.98 2.27 17.57
C GLN A 335 7.53 2.76 18.95
N LEU A 336 7.47 1.90 19.96
CA LEU A 336 7.10 2.32 21.31
C LEU A 336 8.12 3.27 21.92
N THR A 337 9.42 3.08 21.64
CA THR A 337 10.45 4.04 22.05
C THR A 337 10.19 5.42 21.44
N ARG A 338 9.67 5.49 20.21
CA ARG A 338 9.26 6.73 19.52
C ARG A 338 7.87 7.24 19.91
N TRP A 339 7.00 6.40 20.46
CA TRP A 339 5.69 6.79 21.04
C TRP A 339 5.83 7.25 22.51
N ASP A 340 7.00 6.95 23.07
CA ASP A 340 7.68 7.39 24.28
C ASP A 340 7.17 6.92 25.66
N ALA A 341 7.88 5.91 26.16
CA ALA A 341 7.88 5.40 27.53
C ALA A 341 8.47 6.38 28.57
N LYS A 342 9.24 7.38 28.15
CA LYS A 342 10.01 8.26 29.05
C LYS A 342 9.19 9.40 29.63
N LEU A 343 8.04 9.73 29.03
CA LEU A 343 7.11 10.72 29.57
C LEU A 343 6.24 10.08 30.64
N GLN A 344 6.86 9.73 31.77
CA GLN A 344 6.15 9.23 32.95
C GLN A 344 5.29 10.34 33.62
N ASP A 345 5.49 11.61 33.23
CA ASP A 345 4.58 12.70 33.58
C ASP A 345 3.55 12.93 32.44
N GLY A 346 2.27 13.04 32.82
CA GLY A 346 1.19 13.22 31.86
C GLY A 346 1.19 14.58 31.16
N VAL A 347 1.94 15.57 31.65
CA VAL A 347 1.94 16.95 31.13
C VAL A 347 2.77 17.04 29.85
N ALA A 348 3.96 16.42 29.82
CA ALA A 348 4.79 16.35 28.63
C ALA A 348 4.09 15.60 27.50
N LEU A 349 3.36 14.52 27.82
CA LEU A 349 2.55 13.78 26.86
C LEU A 349 1.43 14.65 26.25
N LEU A 350 0.70 15.40 27.08
CA LEU A 350 -0.32 16.34 26.60
C LEU A 350 0.28 17.43 25.71
N ARG A 351 1.43 18.00 26.11
CA ARG A 351 2.14 19.00 25.30
C ARG A 351 2.56 18.43 23.94
N LEU A 352 3.12 17.22 23.93
CA LEU A 352 3.53 16.54 22.70
C LEU A 352 2.34 16.28 21.77
N ARG A 353 1.19 15.85 22.31
CA ARG A 353 -0.05 15.67 21.54
C ARG A 353 -0.49 16.98 20.88
N ASN A 354 -0.59 18.06 21.65
CA ASN A 354 -0.96 19.38 21.12
C ASN A 354 0.00 19.87 20.03
N LEU A 355 1.31 19.58 20.17
CA LEU A 355 2.29 19.93 19.15
C LEU A 355 2.11 19.09 17.87
N TYR A 356 1.80 17.80 17.97
CA TYR A 356 1.51 16.98 16.80
C TYR A 356 0.23 17.39 16.08
N GLU A 357 -0.82 17.77 16.82
CA GLU A 357 -2.05 18.35 16.28
C GLU A 357 -1.74 19.66 15.54
N LYS A 358 -1.07 20.60 16.22
CA LYS A 358 -0.62 21.86 15.62
C LYS A 358 0.23 21.63 14.37
N ARG A 359 1.15 20.67 14.38
CA ARG A 359 1.97 20.30 13.20
C ARG A 359 1.08 19.83 12.05
N GLY A 360 0.09 18.99 12.33
CA GLY A 360 -0.87 18.50 11.33
C GLY A 360 -1.66 19.63 10.70
N ASP A 361 -2.20 20.54 11.52
CA ASP A 361 -2.99 21.68 11.04
C ASP A 361 -2.14 22.65 10.22
N LEU A 362 -0.94 23.01 10.69
CA LEU A 362 -0.02 23.85 9.95
C LEU A 362 0.40 23.22 8.61
N SER A 363 0.60 21.90 8.58
CA SER A 363 0.95 21.19 7.34
C SER A 363 -0.21 21.27 6.34
N LYS A 364 -1.45 21.03 6.79
CA LYS A 364 -2.66 21.17 5.94
C LYS A 364 -2.82 22.59 5.43
N THR A 365 -2.67 23.59 6.30
CA THR A 365 -2.72 25.02 5.93
C THR A 365 -1.65 25.36 4.89
N PHE A 366 -0.42 24.91 5.08
CA PHE A 366 0.66 25.14 4.12
C PHE A 366 0.30 24.57 2.74
N GLN A 367 -0.11 23.29 2.68
CA GLN A 367 -0.49 22.63 1.42
C GLN A 367 -1.67 23.32 0.72
N SER A 368 -2.71 23.69 1.47
CA SER A 368 -3.89 24.35 0.91
C SER A 368 -3.56 25.75 0.38
N GLN A 369 -2.76 26.52 1.11
CA GLN A 369 -2.31 27.84 0.68
C GLN A 369 -1.44 27.78 -0.58
N VAL A 370 -0.57 26.76 -0.74
CA VAL A 370 0.19 26.56 -1.99
C VAL A 370 -0.76 26.37 -3.18
N LYS A 371 -1.89 25.67 -3.01
CA LYS A 371 -2.88 25.46 -4.08
C LYS A 371 -3.62 26.74 -4.43
N ILE A 372 -3.87 27.64 -3.48
CA ILE A 372 -4.62 28.89 -3.71
C ILE A 372 -3.72 30.01 -4.25
N ALA A 373 -2.46 30.04 -3.81
CA ALA A 373 -1.48 31.04 -4.19
C ALA A 373 -0.77 30.75 -5.53
N SER A 374 -1.24 29.78 -6.31
CA SER A 374 -0.61 29.34 -7.57
C SER A 374 -0.89 30.23 -8.79
N ASP A 375 -1.68 31.29 -8.63
CA ASP A 375 -2.00 32.22 -9.70
C ASP A 375 -0.95 33.33 -9.76
N SER A 376 -0.59 33.76 -10.98
CA SER A 376 0.34 34.86 -11.22
C SER A 376 -0.37 36.22 -11.16
N ASP A 377 0.27 37.22 -10.54
CA ASP A 377 -0.16 38.63 -10.60
C ASP A 377 0.48 39.38 -11.80
N ILE A 378 1.32 38.72 -12.60
CA ILE A 378 1.88 39.25 -13.85
C ILE A 378 1.00 38.81 -15.03
N LEU A 379 0.56 39.80 -15.82
CA LEU A 379 -0.16 39.60 -17.07
C LEU A 379 0.84 39.53 -18.22
N PHE A 380 0.75 38.48 -19.03
CA PHE A 380 1.53 38.31 -20.25
C PHE A 380 0.65 38.56 -21.48
N SER A 381 1.29 38.75 -22.62
CA SER A 381 0.67 38.80 -23.94
C SER A 381 0.96 37.51 -24.71
N GLU A 382 0.20 37.25 -25.77
CA GLU A 382 0.48 36.10 -26.65
C GLU A 382 1.90 36.14 -27.24
N SER A 383 2.40 37.34 -27.58
CA SER A 383 3.75 37.52 -28.11
C SER A 383 4.86 37.14 -27.14
N ASP A 384 4.61 37.16 -25.82
CA ASP A 384 5.62 36.77 -24.83
C ASP A 384 5.95 35.27 -24.90
N PHE A 385 5.06 34.46 -25.48
CA PHE A 385 5.16 33.01 -25.58
C PHE A 385 5.58 32.52 -26.97
N GLU A 386 6.24 33.35 -27.77
CA GLU A 386 6.78 32.94 -29.06
C GLU A 386 7.64 31.65 -28.93
N GLY A 387 7.35 30.66 -29.78
CA GLY A 387 8.00 29.34 -29.78
C GLY A 387 7.29 28.27 -28.95
N VAL A 388 6.37 28.65 -28.06
CA VAL A 388 5.51 27.72 -27.32
C VAL A 388 4.44 27.13 -28.26
N SER A 389 4.06 25.87 -28.06
CA SER A 389 3.11 25.17 -28.94
C SER A 389 1.68 25.72 -28.84
N ASP A 390 0.91 25.62 -29.92
CA ASP A 390 -0.49 26.07 -29.98
C ASP A 390 -1.37 25.44 -28.91
N SER A 391 -1.11 24.17 -28.53
CA SER A 391 -1.85 23.49 -27.46
C SER A 391 -1.67 24.21 -26.12
N ILE A 392 -0.43 24.60 -25.78
CA ILE A 392 -0.14 25.31 -24.54
C ILE A 392 -0.65 26.75 -24.63
N LEU A 393 -0.55 27.39 -25.80
CA LEU A 393 -1.13 28.72 -26.04
C LEU A 393 -2.66 28.70 -25.85
N GLN A 394 -3.36 27.65 -26.27
CA GLN A 394 -4.79 27.51 -26.02
C GLN A 394 -5.11 27.41 -24.53
N GLU A 395 -4.29 26.71 -23.74
CA GLU A 395 -4.43 26.69 -22.28
C GLU A 395 -4.19 28.08 -21.68
N LEU A 396 -3.14 28.78 -22.10
CA LEU A 396 -2.84 30.14 -21.64
C LEU A 396 -3.95 31.14 -22.02
N ARG A 397 -4.55 31.04 -23.22
CA ARG A 397 -5.69 31.89 -23.61
C ARG A 397 -6.91 31.69 -22.70
N ARG A 398 -7.13 30.48 -22.17
CA ARG A 398 -8.22 30.21 -21.22
C ARG A 398 -8.00 30.88 -19.87
N SER A 399 -6.76 31.19 -19.52
CA SER A 399 -6.38 31.91 -18.29
C SER A 399 -6.01 33.37 -18.53
N ASP A 400 -6.38 33.96 -19.67
CA ASP A 400 -5.99 35.33 -20.06
C ASP A 400 -4.47 35.56 -19.95
N PHE A 401 -3.71 34.57 -20.38
CA PHE A 401 -2.25 34.52 -20.35
C PHE A 401 -1.62 34.59 -18.95
N ILE A 402 -2.37 34.23 -17.91
CA ILE A 402 -1.85 34.00 -16.56
C ILE A 402 -1.28 32.57 -16.50
N PRO A 403 0.05 32.39 -16.37
CA PRO A 403 0.65 31.07 -16.43
C PRO A 403 0.45 30.30 -15.13
N GLU A 404 -0.11 29.09 -15.23
CA GLU A 404 -0.12 28.14 -14.13
C GLU A 404 1.23 27.41 -14.00
N LEU A 405 1.61 27.01 -12.78
CA LEU A 405 2.86 26.27 -12.52
C LEU A 405 2.98 24.99 -13.37
N ARG A 406 1.87 24.33 -13.72
CA ARG A 406 1.90 23.13 -14.58
C ARG A 406 2.45 23.42 -15.98
N LEU A 407 2.32 24.65 -16.44
CA LEU A 407 2.80 25.11 -17.76
C LEU A 407 4.27 25.54 -17.73
N TYR A 408 4.83 25.75 -16.52
CA TYR A 408 6.20 26.23 -16.32
C TYR A 408 7.24 25.45 -17.13
N PRO A 409 7.31 24.10 -17.08
CA PRO A 409 8.34 23.37 -17.83
C PRO A 409 8.26 23.61 -19.33
N TYR A 410 7.04 23.71 -19.90
CA TYR A 410 6.84 23.95 -21.33
C TYR A 410 7.27 25.36 -21.72
N ILE A 411 6.89 26.36 -20.93
CA ILE A 411 7.27 27.76 -21.20
C ILE A 411 8.79 27.93 -21.11
N MET A 412 9.44 27.40 -20.07
CA MET A 412 10.90 27.48 -19.92
C MET A 412 11.67 26.74 -21.01
N THR A 413 11.08 25.69 -21.59
CA THR A 413 11.70 24.87 -22.65
C THR A 413 11.60 25.50 -24.03
N TYR A 414 10.50 26.22 -24.31
CA TYR A 414 10.16 26.63 -25.68
C TYR A 414 10.04 28.15 -25.90
N ALA A 415 9.79 28.96 -24.87
CA ALA A 415 9.67 30.41 -25.05
C ALA A 415 11.01 31.01 -25.49
N GLN A 416 11.01 31.71 -26.63
CA GLN A 416 12.21 32.30 -27.23
C GLN A 416 12.73 33.51 -26.44
N SER A 417 11.82 34.33 -25.90
CA SER A 417 12.15 35.52 -25.11
C SER A 417 12.83 35.14 -23.78
N GLU A 418 14.08 35.57 -23.61
CA GLU A 418 14.82 35.42 -22.35
C GLU A 418 14.12 36.16 -21.19
N GLN A 419 13.52 37.31 -21.47
CA GLN A 419 12.77 38.08 -20.48
C GLN A 419 11.54 37.31 -19.99
N THR A 420 10.77 36.68 -20.89
CA THR A 420 9.64 35.82 -20.50
C THR A 420 10.10 34.69 -19.61
N ARG A 421 11.17 33.96 -19.99
CA ARG A 421 11.70 32.86 -19.16
C ARG A 421 12.16 33.34 -17.78
N LYS A 422 12.77 34.53 -17.70
CA LYS A 422 13.19 35.15 -16.44
C LYS A 422 12.00 35.49 -15.54
N ASP A 423 10.95 36.10 -16.08
CA ASP A 423 9.75 36.47 -15.33
C ASP A 423 8.99 35.23 -14.85
N ILE A 424 8.89 34.21 -15.70
CA ILE A 424 8.28 32.92 -15.36
C ILE A 424 9.07 32.19 -14.26
N LEU A 425 10.42 32.20 -14.30
CA LEU A 425 11.26 31.70 -13.21
C LEU A 425 11.04 32.47 -11.91
N PHE A 426 10.95 33.81 -11.98
CA PHE A 426 10.71 34.64 -10.80
C PHE A 426 9.35 34.31 -10.16
N LEU A 427 8.29 34.23 -10.95
CA LEU A 427 6.95 33.83 -10.50
C LEU A 427 6.95 32.45 -9.85
N SER A 428 7.60 31.47 -10.50
CA SER A 428 7.61 30.10 -9.99
C SER A 428 8.31 29.93 -8.64
N LYS A 429 9.21 30.87 -8.31
CA LYS A 429 9.91 30.94 -7.02
C LYS A 429 9.21 31.82 -5.99
N ARG A 430 8.11 32.50 -6.32
CA ARG A 430 7.29 33.27 -5.36
C ARG A 430 6.00 32.59 -4.93
N TYR A 431 5.66 31.47 -5.56
CA TYR A 431 4.49 30.68 -5.16
C TYR A 431 4.49 30.37 -3.67
N GLY A 432 3.28 30.35 -3.09
CA GLY A 432 3.07 30.26 -1.64
C GLY A 432 2.99 31.63 -0.96
N VAL A 433 3.33 32.72 -1.66
CA VAL A 433 3.12 34.10 -1.20
C VAL A 433 2.32 34.85 -2.25
N ASN A 434 1.08 35.21 -1.92
CA ASN A 434 0.20 35.99 -2.78
C ASN A 434 -0.50 37.06 -1.92
N PHE A 435 -0.04 38.30 -2.03
CA PHE A 435 -0.54 39.41 -1.23
C PHE A 435 -1.95 39.87 -1.63
N SER A 436 -2.33 39.72 -2.91
CA SER A 436 -3.69 40.07 -3.37
C SER A 436 -4.75 39.15 -2.75
N LYS A 437 -4.38 37.92 -2.40
CA LYS A 437 -5.23 36.94 -1.71
C LYS A 437 -4.99 36.86 -0.19
N ASN A 438 -4.17 37.73 0.40
CA ASN A 438 -3.75 37.68 1.81
C ASN A 438 -3.13 36.33 2.22
N ILE A 439 -2.33 35.71 1.35
CA ILE A 439 -1.67 34.42 1.60
C ILE A 439 -0.17 34.64 1.75
N ASP A 440 0.39 34.16 2.87
CA ASP A 440 1.83 34.14 3.11
C ASP A 440 2.26 32.87 3.85
N ASN A 441 2.73 31.88 3.10
CA ASN A 441 3.21 30.63 3.67
C ASN A 441 4.54 30.75 4.41
N ARG A 442 5.24 31.89 4.36
CA ARG A 442 6.52 32.05 5.06
C ARG A 442 6.31 31.95 6.57
N ASP A 443 5.29 32.62 7.09
CA ASP A 443 4.95 32.57 8.52
C ASP A 443 4.42 31.21 8.95
N VAL A 444 3.59 30.57 8.11
CA VAL A 444 3.11 29.21 8.35
C VAL A 444 4.27 28.22 8.47
N LEU A 445 5.27 28.34 7.59
CA LEU A 445 6.47 27.51 7.64
C LEU A 445 7.32 27.78 8.89
N VAL A 446 7.48 29.05 9.30
CA VAL A 446 8.17 29.41 10.55
C VAL A 446 7.52 28.71 11.74
N ASP A 447 6.19 28.77 11.85
CA ASP A 447 5.47 28.10 12.93
C ASP A 447 5.57 26.58 12.86
N LEU A 448 5.59 26.02 11.66
CA LEU A 448 5.72 24.59 11.42
C LEU A 448 7.08 24.05 11.85
N LEU A 449 8.17 24.68 11.40
CA LEU A 449 9.55 24.31 11.77
C LEU A 449 9.80 24.50 13.28
N ASN A 450 9.29 25.57 13.87
CA ASN A 450 9.40 25.78 15.32
C ASN A 450 8.57 24.79 16.14
N THR A 451 7.46 24.28 15.60
CA THR A 451 6.67 23.19 16.21
C THR A 451 7.44 21.87 16.16
N ARG A 452 8.06 21.56 15.01
CA ARG A 452 8.94 20.38 14.83
C ARG A 452 10.14 20.37 15.78
N ARG A 453 10.82 21.51 15.91
CA ARG A 453 11.91 21.70 16.88
C ARG A 453 11.48 21.36 18.31
N GLN A 454 10.31 21.83 18.74
CA GLN A 454 9.79 21.53 20.08
C GLN A 454 9.44 20.04 20.26
N ILE A 455 8.92 19.39 19.22
CA ILE A 455 8.66 17.94 19.23
C ILE A 455 9.97 17.17 19.44
N ALA A 456 11.02 17.50 18.69
CA ALA A 456 12.33 16.85 18.81
C ALA A 456 12.92 16.99 20.22
N GLN A 457 12.87 18.22 20.77
CA GLN A 457 13.37 18.51 22.12
C GLN A 457 12.64 17.72 23.21
N ILE A 458 11.31 17.59 23.12
CA ILE A 458 10.51 16.79 24.08
C ILE A 458 10.88 15.30 23.99
N LEU A 459 11.13 14.80 22.78
CA LEU A 459 11.50 13.40 22.53
C LEU A 459 12.99 13.09 22.79
N GLY A 460 13.78 14.09 23.21
CA GLY A 460 15.19 13.93 23.54
C GLY A 460 16.13 13.83 22.33
N TYR A 461 15.71 14.32 21.17
CA TYR A 461 16.57 14.49 19.98
C TYR A 461 17.12 15.92 19.94
N GLU A 462 18.34 16.09 19.45
CA GLU A 462 18.98 17.41 19.33
C GLU A 462 18.18 18.33 18.41
N HIS A 463 17.77 17.80 17.26
CA HIS A 463 16.96 18.50 16.27
C HIS A 463 16.02 17.53 15.52
N PHE A 464 15.06 18.08 14.78
CA PHE A 464 14.01 17.30 14.12
C PHE A 464 14.53 16.39 13.00
N ALA A 465 15.63 16.78 12.34
CA ALA A 465 16.26 15.94 11.33
C ALA A 465 16.65 14.54 11.87
N ASP A 466 17.33 14.45 13.02
CA ASP A 466 17.68 13.14 13.62
C ASP A 466 16.46 12.30 14.00
N LEU A 467 15.39 12.95 14.48
CA LEU A 467 14.15 12.25 14.80
C LEU A 467 13.58 11.55 13.56
N GLU A 468 13.55 12.23 12.41
CA GLU A 468 13.05 11.64 11.16
C GLU A 468 14.04 10.61 10.58
N LEU A 469 15.34 10.89 10.63
CA LEU A 469 16.40 10.07 10.02
C LEU A 469 16.72 8.77 10.79
N ALA A 470 16.41 8.68 12.09
CA ALA A 470 16.65 7.47 12.89
C ALA A 470 16.01 6.21 12.29
N SER A 471 14.84 6.38 11.65
CA SER A 471 14.09 5.32 10.98
C SER A 471 14.57 5.02 9.55
N GLN A 472 15.45 5.83 8.99
CA GLN A 472 15.96 5.72 7.62
C GLN A 472 17.22 4.85 7.55
N ALA A 473 17.71 4.52 6.35
CA ALA A 473 18.97 3.78 6.19
C ALA A 473 20.18 4.68 6.51
N VAL A 474 20.09 5.99 6.29
CA VAL A 474 21.17 6.96 6.60
C VAL A 474 21.37 7.22 8.11
N LYS A 475 20.36 6.97 8.94
CA LYS A 475 20.35 7.04 10.42
C LYS A 475 20.49 8.40 11.11
N SER A 476 21.28 9.34 10.62
CA SER A 476 21.49 10.63 11.31
C SER A 476 21.74 11.80 10.35
N TYR A 477 21.63 13.01 10.89
CA TYR A 477 21.97 14.24 10.17
C TYR A 477 23.42 14.25 9.68
N GLU A 478 24.39 13.84 10.48
CA GLU A 478 25.82 13.85 10.10
C GLU A 478 26.09 12.95 8.91
N ASN A 479 25.55 11.72 8.95
CA ASN A 479 25.72 10.76 7.87
C ASN A 479 25.13 11.30 6.57
N LEU A 480 23.95 11.92 6.66
CA LEU A 480 23.31 12.51 5.50
C LEU A 480 24.08 13.73 4.99
N ASN A 481 24.52 14.63 5.87
CA ASN A 481 25.28 15.81 5.49
C ASN A 481 26.62 15.43 4.81
N VAL A 482 27.30 14.38 5.28
CA VAL A 482 28.47 13.80 4.61
C VAL A 482 28.12 13.28 3.22
N PHE A 483 27.01 12.56 3.07
CA PHE A 483 26.54 12.08 1.77
C PHE A 483 26.23 13.25 0.82
N LEU A 484 25.48 14.26 1.25
CA LEU A 484 25.16 15.45 0.45
C LEU A 484 26.43 16.20 0.03
N GLY A 485 27.41 16.32 0.94
CA GLY A 485 28.71 16.91 0.64
C GLY A 485 29.49 16.16 -0.44
N LYS A 486 29.56 14.82 -0.34
CA LYS A 486 30.18 13.97 -1.38
C LYS A 486 29.42 14.07 -2.71
N PHE A 487 28.09 14.05 -2.65
CA PHE A 487 27.24 14.17 -3.83
C PHE A 487 27.45 15.51 -4.53
N SER A 488 27.57 16.60 -3.77
CA SER A 488 27.91 17.94 -4.26
C SER A 488 29.26 17.98 -4.98
N GLN A 489 30.30 17.44 -4.33
CA GLN A 489 31.66 17.44 -4.87
C GLN A 489 31.73 16.73 -6.23
N ALA A 490 30.99 15.64 -6.39
CA ALA A 490 31.00 14.87 -7.62
C ALA A 490 29.99 15.35 -8.67
N THR A 491 28.93 16.08 -8.27
CA THR A 491 27.98 16.72 -9.22
C THR A 491 28.55 18.00 -9.83
N ARG A 492 29.39 18.75 -9.09
CA ARG A 492 29.94 20.04 -9.54
C ARG A 492 30.66 19.98 -10.90
N PRO A 493 31.54 19.01 -11.19
CA PRO A 493 32.17 18.90 -12.51
C PRO A 493 31.16 18.69 -13.65
N LEU A 494 30.05 17.99 -13.40
CA LEU A 494 28.98 17.81 -14.40
C LEU A 494 28.27 19.14 -14.68
N ILE A 495 27.93 19.90 -13.64
CA ILE A 495 27.32 21.23 -13.77
C ILE A 495 28.24 22.15 -14.58
N GLU A 496 29.53 22.21 -14.27
CA GLU A 496 30.46 23.10 -14.98
C GLU A 496 30.64 22.70 -16.45
N LYS A 497 30.67 21.39 -16.74
CA LYS A 497 30.71 20.88 -18.11
C LYS A 497 29.45 21.27 -18.89
N GLU A 498 28.27 21.00 -18.34
CA GLU A 498 26.99 21.34 -18.97
C GLU A 498 26.86 22.85 -19.16
N LYS A 499 27.22 23.63 -18.14
CA LYS A 499 27.22 25.09 -18.21
C LYS A 499 28.09 25.58 -19.36
N ALA A 500 29.31 25.06 -19.51
CA ALA A 500 30.18 25.44 -20.63
C ALA A 500 29.58 25.08 -22.00
N GLU A 501 28.96 23.91 -22.13
CA GLU A 501 28.26 23.48 -23.37
C GLU A 501 27.09 24.42 -23.72
N LEU A 502 26.24 24.74 -22.73
CA LEU A 502 25.08 25.61 -22.93
C LEU A 502 25.46 27.08 -23.11
N GLU A 503 26.51 27.57 -22.43
CA GLU A 503 27.06 28.92 -22.63
C GLU A 503 27.61 29.10 -24.05
N ALA A 504 28.35 28.11 -24.56
CA ALA A 504 28.81 28.13 -25.95
C ALA A 504 27.63 28.17 -26.93
N LEU A 505 26.54 27.44 -26.64
CA LEU A 505 25.33 27.45 -27.44
C LEU A 505 24.61 28.81 -27.40
N LYS A 506 24.52 29.43 -26.22
CA LYS A 506 23.96 30.78 -26.01
C LYS A 506 24.74 31.86 -26.76
N GLN A 507 26.07 31.76 -26.79
CA GLN A 507 26.91 32.69 -27.56
C GLN A 507 26.71 32.51 -29.07
N GLN A 508 26.57 31.27 -29.55
CA GLN A 508 26.30 30.98 -30.96
C GLN A 508 24.94 31.52 -31.44
N SER A 509 23.95 31.63 -30.55
CA SER A 509 22.64 32.23 -30.88
C SER A 509 22.63 33.76 -30.83
N GLY A 510 23.78 34.40 -30.56
CA GLY A 510 23.91 35.87 -30.53
C GLY A 510 23.47 36.53 -29.22
N SER A 511 23.18 35.75 -28.17
CA SER A 511 22.83 36.27 -26.84
C SER A 511 24.09 36.67 -26.06
N ILE A 512 24.00 37.76 -25.28
CA ILE A 512 25.13 38.32 -24.51
C ILE A 512 24.99 37.93 -23.03
N GLY A 513 26.11 37.59 -22.39
CA GLY A 513 26.20 37.34 -20.95
C GLY A 513 26.29 35.86 -20.56
N PRO A 514 26.51 35.57 -19.26
CA PRO A 514 26.64 34.20 -18.78
C PRO A 514 25.30 33.45 -18.83
N LEU A 515 25.36 32.12 -18.80
CA LEU A 515 24.16 31.29 -18.65
C LEU A 515 23.56 31.51 -17.26
N LYS A 516 22.25 31.73 -17.23
CA LYS A 516 21.47 31.83 -16.00
C LYS A 516 20.52 30.64 -15.88
N GLU A 517 19.94 30.46 -14.70
CA GLU A 517 18.99 29.38 -14.45
C GLU A 517 17.80 29.39 -15.43
N HIS A 518 17.30 30.59 -15.80
CA HIS A 518 16.20 30.74 -16.75
C HIS A 518 16.55 30.35 -18.20
N ASP A 519 17.82 30.05 -18.47
CA ASP A 519 18.30 29.66 -19.79
C ASP A 519 18.41 28.13 -19.95
N VAL A 520 18.54 27.38 -18.85
CA VAL A 520 18.95 25.96 -18.87
C VAL A 520 18.01 25.11 -19.74
N PHE A 521 16.71 25.08 -19.43
CA PHE A 521 15.74 24.27 -20.17
C PHE A 521 15.69 24.60 -21.68
N TYR A 522 15.80 25.88 -22.02
CA TYR A 522 15.76 26.35 -23.42
C TYR A 522 16.99 25.87 -24.20
N TYR A 523 18.19 26.05 -23.65
CA TYR A 523 19.42 25.63 -24.34
C TYR A 523 19.62 24.11 -24.31
N GLU A 524 19.16 23.40 -23.28
CA GLU A 524 19.12 21.93 -23.29
C GLU A 524 18.24 21.41 -24.44
N ASN A 525 17.08 22.03 -24.66
CA ASN A 525 16.20 21.69 -25.78
C ASN A 525 16.87 21.97 -27.14
N LEU A 526 17.54 23.11 -27.30
CA LEU A 526 18.29 23.40 -28.53
C LEU A 526 19.44 22.41 -28.75
N LEU A 527 20.13 22.01 -27.68
CA LEU A 527 21.20 21.02 -27.73
C LEU A 527 20.67 19.62 -28.09
N GLN A 528 19.52 19.24 -27.55
CA GLN A 528 18.81 18.02 -27.93
C GLN A 528 18.47 18.04 -29.42
N LYS A 529 17.91 19.13 -29.95
CA LYS A 529 17.60 19.26 -31.39
C LYS A 529 18.86 19.15 -32.27
N LYS A 530 20.01 19.63 -31.80
CA LYS A 530 21.30 19.47 -32.50
C LYS A 530 21.82 18.02 -32.55
N SER A 531 21.36 17.13 -31.65
CA SER A 531 21.82 15.73 -31.60
C SER A 531 21.30 14.86 -32.75
N GLN A 532 20.31 15.33 -33.52
CA GLN A 532 19.65 14.61 -34.62
C GLN A 532 18.97 13.29 -34.20
N ILE A 533 18.80 13.03 -32.89
CA ILE A 533 18.03 11.89 -32.40
C ILE A 533 16.53 12.20 -32.56
N ASP A 534 15.89 11.53 -33.51
CA ASP A 534 14.44 11.62 -33.72
C ASP A 534 13.70 10.80 -32.65
N GLU A 535 13.27 11.47 -31.58
CA GLU A 535 12.50 10.83 -30.49
C GLU A 535 11.14 10.29 -30.96
N SER A 536 10.55 10.85 -32.02
CA SER A 536 9.30 10.34 -32.59
C SER A 536 9.51 9.01 -33.29
N ALA A 537 10.56 8.90 -34.12
CA ALA A 537 10.96 7.64 -34.73
C ALA A 537 11.38 6.60 -33.69
N LEU A 538 12.10 7.02 -32.66
CA LEU A 538 12.51 6.15 -31.55
C LEU A 538 11.31 5.60 -30.77
N SER A 539 10.31 6.43 -30.47
CA SER A 539 9.11 6.02 -29.75
C SER A 539 8.27 5.00 -30.53
N ARG A 540 8.23 5.12 -31.87
CA ARG A 540 7.54 4.15 -32.74
C ARG A 540 8.09 2.72 -32.63
N MET A 541 9.29 2.53 -32.09
CA MET A 541 9.89 1.21 -31.85
C MET A 541 9.32 0.49 -30.62
N PHE A 542 8.52 1.17 -29.79
CA PHE A 542 7.97 0.62 -28.55
C PHE A 542 6.42 0.62 -28.55
N PRO A 543 5.77 -0.22 -29.37
CA PRO A 543 4.33 -0.43 -29.25
C PRO A 543 3.96 -0.93 -27.85
N LEU A 544 3.01 -0.26 -27.19
CA LEU A 544 2.56 -0.51 -25.83
C LEU A 544 2.23 -2.00 -25.61
N GLN A 545 1.41 -2.58 -26.50
CA GLN A 545 1.00 -3.98 -26.39
C GLN A 545 2.20 -4.93 -26.51
N ASN A 546 3.17 -4.64 -27.39
CA ASN A 546 4.38 -5.45 -27.51
C ASN A 546 5.24 -5.32 -26.25
N VAL A 547 5.46 -4.11 -25.74
CA VAL A 547 6.24 -3.88 -24.51
C VAL A 547 5.64 -4.64 -23.33
N ILE A 548 4.31 -4.60 -23.15
CA ILE A 548 3.63 -5.33 -22.08
C ILE A 548 3.75 -6.85 -22.27
N ARG A 549 3.55 -7.35 -23.49
CA ARG A 549 3.74 -8.77 -23.81
C ARG A 549 5.17 -9.22 -23.50
N ILE A 550 6.19 -8.50 -23.97
CA ILE A 550 7.60 -8.84 -23.71
C ILE A 550 7.89 -8.81 -22.21
N LEU A 551 7.46 -7.77 -21.49
CA LEU A 551 7.70 -7.68 -20.04
C LEU A 551 7.06 -8.86 -19.31
N THR A 552 5.79 -9.14 -19.57
CA THR A 552 5.00 -10.12 -18.79
C THR A 552 5.23 -11.56 -19.22
N GLU A 553 5.34 -11.82 -20.52
CA GLU A 553 5.47 -13.17 -21.05
C GLU A 553 6.93 -13.60 -21.17
N GLU A 554 7.89 -12.72 -21.42
CA GLU A 554 9.29 -13.11 -21.63
C GLU A 554 10.17 -12.71 -20.45
N ILE A 555 10.32 -11.41 -20.19
CA ILE A 555 11.26 -10.89 -19.20
C ILE A 555 10.89 -11.38 -17.79
N PHE A 556 9.64 -11.19 -17.38
CA PHE A 556 9.22 -11.56 -16.03
C PHE A 556 9.13 -13.07 -15.82
N ARG A 557 8.77 -13.81 -16.86
CA ARG A 557 8.73 -15.27 -16.82
C ARG A 557 10.12 -15.88 -16.71
N ASP A 558 11.05 -15.41 -17.53
CA ASP A 558 12.32 -16.11 -17.78
C ASP A 558 13.46 -15.60 -16.89
N TYR A 559 13.42 -14.34 -16.46
CA TYR A 559 14.49 -13.73 -15.65
C TYR A 559 14.10 -13.45 -14.20
N VAL A 560 12.81 -13.34 -13.88
CA VAL A 560 12.33 -13.14 -12.49
C VAL A 560 11.25 -14.13 -12.07
N ASP A 561 11.03 -15.22 -12.80
CA ASP A 561 10.19 -16.36 -12.40
C ASP A 561 8.74 -16.02 -11.97
N PHE A 562 8.14 -15.01 -12.61
CA PHE A 562 6.71 -14.68 -12.47
C PHE A 562 5.98 -14.91 -13.78
N ARG A 563 4.87 -15.66 -13.73
CA ARG A 563 4.01 -15.90 -14.89
C ARG A 563 2.74 -15.07 -14.76
N PHE A 564 2.53 -14.17 -15.71
CA PHE A 564 1.35 -13.32 -15.81
C PHE A 564 0.33 -13.96 -16.76
N GLU A 565 -0.94 -13.93 -16.38
CA GLU A 565 -2.05 -14.47 -17.16
C GLU A 565 -3.19 -13.45 -17.23
N LEU A 566 -3.37 -12.83 -18.39
CA LEU A 566 -4.43 -11.85 -18.64
C LEU A 566 -5.80 -12.51 -18.50
N GLN A 567 -6.67 -11.90 -17.69
CA GLN A 567 -8.02 -12.38 -17.44
C GLN A 567 -9.01 -11.59 -18.30
N LYS A 568 -9.46 -12.19 -19.42
CA LYS A 568 -10.45 -11.57 -20.32
C LYS A 568 -11.88 -11.71 -19.79
N ASP A 569 -12.19 -12.85 -19.16
CA ASP A 569 -13.50 -13.17 -18.60
C ASP A 569 -13.36 -13.41 -17.09
N THR A 570 -13.34 -12.33 -16.31
CA THR A 570 -13.23 -12.39 -14.84
C THR A 570 -14.50 -11.84 -14.19
N PRO A 571 -15.00 -12.44 -13.09
CA PRO A 571 -16.08 -11.85 -12.32
C PRO A 571 -15.63 -10.58 -11.58
N ILE A 572 -14.32 -10.33 -11.45
CA ILE A 572 -13.80 -9.09 -10.87
C ILE A 572 -14.21 -7.92 -11.77
N GLN A 573 -15.06 -7.04 -11.25
CA GLN A 573 -15.42 -5.79 -11.92
C GLN A 573 -14.38 -4.71 -11.59
N PRO A 574 -13.51 -4.29 -12.53
CA PRO A 574 -12.62 -3.16 -12.30
C PRO A 574 -13.41 -1.85 -12.22
N TRP A 575 -12.77 -0.79 -11.70
CA TRP A 575 -13.34 0.57 -11.67
C TRP A 575 -13.54 1.18 -13.07
N HIS A 576 -12.95 0.61 -14.12
CA HIS A 576 -13.10 1.08 -15.50
C HIS A 576 -12.91 -0.06 -16.50
N SER A 577 -13.62 -0.04 -17.63
CA SER A 577 -13.63 -1.11 -18.63
C SER A 577 -12.30 -1.31 -19.37
N GLU A 578 -11.44 -0.29 -19.40
CA GLU A 578 -10.10 -0.35 -20.01
C GLU A 578 -9.01 -0.91 -19.09
N VAL A 579 -9.37 -1.34 -17.88
CA VAL A 579 -8.42 -1.92 -16.92
C VAL A 579 -8.21 -3.39 -17.25
N ASN A 580 -6.95 -3.75 -17.48
CA ASN A 580 -6.56 -5.14 -17.67
C ASN A 580 -6.22 -5.80 -16.33
N ILE A 581 -6.76 -6.99 -16.08
CA ILE A 581 -6.48 -7.74 -14.85
C ILE A 581 -5.61 -8.96 -15.19
N TYR A 582 -4.49 -9.10 -14.50
CA TYR A 582 -3.59 -10.25 -14.61
C TYR A 582 -3.63 -11.09 -13.34
N LYS A 583 -3.80 -12.40 -13.47
CA LYS A 583 -3.39 -13.35 -12.43
C LYS A 583 -1.88 -13.54 -12.52
N VAL A 584 -1.19 -13.44 -11.39
CA VAL A 584 0.27 -13.59 -11.33
C VAL A 584 0.63 -14.81 -10.50
N PHE A 585 1.36 -15.72 -11.11
CA PHE A 585 1.84 -16.95 -10.49
C PHE A 585 3.35 -16.85 -10.22
N ASP A 586 3.76 -17.30 -9.03
CA ASP A 586 5.16 -17.42 -8.68
C ASP A 586 5.66 -18.83 -9.03
N ARG A 587 6.63 -18.92 -9.94
CA ARG A 587 7.15 -20.20 -10.42
C ARG A 587 8.06 -20.87 -9.40
N ASP A 588 8.61 -20.13 -8.45
CA ASP A 588 9.42 -20.66 -7.35
C ASP A 588 8.56 -21.22 -6.21
N GLU A 589 7.27 -20.85 -6.15
CA GLU A 589 6.32 -21.36 -5.15
C GLU A 589 5.36 -22.37 -5.77
N LYS A 590 5.40 -23.60 -5.28
CA LYS A 590 4.44 -24.63 -5.68
C LYS A 590 3.30 -24.74 -4.69
N ASP A 591 2.10 -24.95 -5.21
CA ASP A 591 0.97 -25.40 -4.41
C ASP A 591 1.13 -26.88 -4.00
N GLN A 592 0.19 -27.38 -3.20
CA GLN A 592 0.17 -28.77 -2.74
C GLN A 592 0.10 -29.82 -3.87
N TRP A 593 -0.13 -29.41 -5.12
CA TRP A 593 -0.22 -30.25 -6.31
C TRP A 593 0.97 -30.07 -7.27
N GLY A 594 1.98 -29.28 -6.89
CA GLY A 594 3.16 -29.02 -7.71
C GLY A 594 2.97 -27.96 -8.80
N LYS A 595 1.83 -27.23 -8.82
CA LYS A 595 1.57 -26.14 -9.77
C LYS A 595 2.08 -24.80 -9.24
N ASP A 596 2.43 -23.88 -10.13
CA ASP A 596 2.80 -22.51 -9.76
C ASP A 596 1.70 -21.86 -8.91
N ARG A 597 2.09 -21.23 -7.80
CA ARG A 597 1.14 -20.67 -6.83
C ARG A 597 0.64 -19.31 -7.32
N LEU A 598 -0.68 -19.06 -7.26
CA LEU A 598 -1.24 -17.72 -7.45
C LEU A 598 -0.80 -16.83 -6.29
N VAL A 599 -0.17 -15.69 -6.60
CA VAL A 599 0.39 -14.78 -5.59
C VAL A 599 -0.17 -13.37 -5.64
N ALA A 600 -0.73 -12.95 -6.78
CA ALA A 600 -1.39 -11.66 -6.89
C ALA A 600 -2.39 -11.57 -8.04
N TYR A 601 -3.27 -10.59 -7.92
CA TYR A 601 -3.99 -9.93 -9.01
C TYR A 601 -3.34 -8.57 -9.29
N VAL A 602 -2.98 -8.28 -10.54
CA VAL A 602 -2.43 -6.99 -10.97
C VAL A 602 -3.43 -6.30 -11.90
N TYR A 603 -3.83 -5.07 -11.56
CA TYR A 603 -4.77 -4.24 -12.27
C TYR A 603 -4.00 -3.15 -13.01
N LEU A 604 -4.04 -3.16 -14.34
CA LEU A 604 -3.21 -2.33 -15.21
C LEU A 604 -4.07 -1.32 -15.98
N ASP A 605 -3.90 -0.04 -15.67
CA ASP A 605 -4.75 1.08 -16.12
C ASP A 605 -3.92 2.17 -16.81
N PHE A 606 -3.84 2.14 -18.14
CA PHE A 606 -2.88 2.96 -18.91
C PHE A 606 -3.28 4.42 -19.14
N PHE A 607 -4.56 4.67 -19.42
CA PHE A 607 -4.93 5.91 -20.11
C PHE A 607 -5.41 6.99 -19.15
N ALA A 608 -5.04 8.23 -19.45
CA ALA A 608 -5.57 9.41 -18.77
C ALA A 608 -7.07 9.54 -19.04
N ARG A 609 -7.82 9.92 -18.00
CA ARG A 609 -9.25 10.26 -18.07
C ARG A 609 -9.58 11.25 -16.95
N SER A 610 -10.76 11.86 -17.02
CA SER A 610 -11.27 12.74 -15.96
C SER A 610 -11.22 12.04 -14.60
N PHE A 611 -10.91 12.81 -13.54
CA PHE A 611 -10.85 12.38 -12.13
C PHE A 611 -9.78 11.33 -11.77
N LYS A 612 -9.17 10.65 -12.77
CA LYS A 612 -8.02 9.78 -12.55
C LYS A 612 -6.79 10.59 -12.14
N TYR A 613 -5.98 10.02 -11.25
CA TYR A 613 -4.68 10.55 -10.86
C TYR A 613 -3.74 10.69 -12.07
N GLN A 614 -3.10 11.86 -12.20
CA GLN A 614 -2.37 12.25 -13.41
C GLN A 614 -0.87 11.93 -13.35
N GLN A 615 -0.47 10.95 -12.53
CA GLN A 615 0.92 10.47 -12.44
C GLN A 615 0.96 8.94 -12.44
N GLY A 616 2.10 8.37 -12.84
CA GLY A 616 2.38 6.96 -12.66
C GLY A 616 2.26 6.59 -11.18
N VAL A 617 1.57 5.50 -10.89
CA VAL A 617 1.45 5.00 -9.52
C VAL A 617 1.19 3.50 -9.50
N SER A 618 1.89 2.82 -8.61
CA SER A 618 1.67 1.42 -8.29
C SER A 618 1.44 1.26 -6.81
N ALA A 619 0.36 0.56 -6.46
CA ALA A 619 -0.05 0.39 -5.07
C ALA A 619 -0.54 -1.03 -4.84
N ASN A 620 0.10 -1.72 -3.91
CA ASN A 620 -0.48 -2.88 -3.27
C ASN A 620 -1.59 -2.38 -2.32
N PHE A 621 -2.78 -2.97 -2.37
CA PHE A 621 -3.92 -2.55 -1.55
C PHE A 621 -4.62 -3.68 -0.81
N ILE A 622 -4.46 -4.92 -1.27
CA ILE A 622 -4.73 -6.09 -0.44
C ILE A 622 -3.43 -6.86 -0.30
N GLN A 623 -3.08 -7.16 0.95
CA GLN A 623 -1.85 -7.85 1.27
C GLN A 623 -1.85 -9.33 0.90
N ARG A 624 -0.68 -9.80 0.43
CA ARG A 624 -0.42 -11.24 0.30
C ARG A 624 -0.34 -11.86 1.68
N GLU A 625 -1.16 -12.87 1.93
CA GLU A 625 -1.08 -13.65 3.16
C GLU A 625 -0.27 -14.92 2.91
N ARG A 626 0.61 -15.27 3.85
CA ARG A 626 1.37 -16.51 3.85
C ARG A 626 1.15 -17.26 5.16
N ASP A 627 1.20 -18.58 5.10
CA ASP A 627 1.17 -19.42 6.29
C ASP A 627 2.55 -19.49 6.98
N GLU A 628 2.64 -20.27 8.05
CA GLU A 628 3.87 -20.46 8.83
C GLU A 628 5.00 -21.19 8.07
N ASN A 629 4.68 -21.81 6.93
CA ASN A 629 5.66 -22.44 6.03
C ASN A 629 6.07 -21.49 4.90
N GLY A 630 5.58 -20.24 4.92
CA GLY A 630 5.85 -19.25 3.89
C GLY A 630 5.06 -19.49 2.60
N ILE A 631 4.06 -20.36 2.61
CA ILE A 631 3.23 -20.64 1.44
C ILE A 631 2.10 -19.61 1.39
N THR A 632 1.90 -19.03 0.20
CA THR A 632 0.83 -18.05 -0.02
C THR A 632 -0.54 -18.66 0.24
N VAL A 633 -1.33 -18.10 1.14
CA VAL A 633 -2.71 -18.54 1.43
C VAL A 633 -3.77 -17.50 1.05
N ALA A 634 -3.37 -16.30 0.63
CA ALA A 634 -4.23 -15.35 -0.08
C ALA A 634 -3.38 -14.48 -1.03
N PRO A 635 -3.81 -14.25 -2.28
CA PRO A 635 -3.07 -13.42 -3.22
C PRO A 635 -3.16 -11.93 -2.85
N ALA A 636 -2.12 -11.16 -3.19
CA ALA A 636 -2.18 -9.71 -3.12
C ALA A 636 -3.08 -9.12 -4.23
N HIS A 637 -3.52 -7.87 -4.05
CA HIS A 637 -4.09 -7.07 -5.13
C HIS A 637 -3.25 -5.80 -5.33
N ILE A 638 -2.84 -5.54 -6.58
CA ILE A 638 -1.88 -4.49 -6.95
C ILE A 638 -2.44 -3.64 -8.09
N LEU A 639 -2.61 -2.34 -7.86
CA LEU A 639 -2.85 -1.34 -8.89
C LEU A 639 -1.53 -0.96 -9.57
N VAL A 640 -1.60 -0.76 -10.88
CA VAL A 640 -0.58 -0.10 -11.70
C VAL A 640 -1.29 0.84 -12.67
N SER A 641 -1.12 2.15 -12.48
CA SER A 641 -1.89 3.18 -13.17
C SER A 641 -0.97 4.21 -13.79
N PHE A 642 -1.30 4.64 -15.01
CA PHE A 642 -0.55 5.62 -15.77
C PHE A 642 -1.47 6.73 -16.33
N PRO A 643 -0.94 7.93 -16.59
CA PRO A 643 -1.67 9.01 -17.24
C PRO A 643 -1.31 9.10 -18.73
N PHE A 644 -1.19 7.97 -19.45
CA PHE A 644 -0.80 8.02 -20.86
C PHE A 644 -1.94 8.61 -21.70
N SER A 645 -1.60 9.52 -22.61
CA SER A 645 -2.55 9.99 -23.62
C SER A 645 -2.97 8.80 -24.48
N LYS A 646 -4.27 8.59 -24.62
CA LYS A 646 -4.81 7.57 -25.52
C LYS A 646 -4.73 8.08 -26.96
N PRO A 647 -3.94 7.44 -27.85
CA PRO A 647 -3.87 7.88 -29.24
C PRO A 647 -5.19 7.64 -29.97
N GLU A 648 -5.50 8.49 -30.95
CA GLU A 648 -6.59 8.25 -31.88
C GLU A 648 -6.17 7.15 -32.88
N GLY A 649 -7.04 6.16 -33.09
CA GLY A 649 -6.79 5.05 -34.00
C GLY A 649 -6.71 3.68 -33.31
N PRO A 650 -6.27 2.65 -34.05
CA PRO A 650 -6.25 1.27 -33.58
C PRO A 650 -5.17 1.05 -32.51
N GLU A 651 -5.40 0.10 -31.59
CA GLU A 651 -4.53 -0.14 -30.41
C GLU A 651 -3.09 -0.57 -30.78
N ASP A 652 -2.90 -1.13 -31.97
CA ASP A 652 -1.58 -1.50 -32.50
C ASP A 652 -0.70 -0.28 -32.83
N GLN A 653 -1.27 0.93 -32.81
CA GLN A 653 -0.56 2.20 -33.00
C GLN A 653 -0.36 2.96 -31.67
N TYR A 654 -0.54 2.31 -30.53
CA TYR A 654 -0.28 2.93 -29.24
C TYR A 654 1.18 2.74 -28.87
N TYR A 655 1.96 3.81 -28.88
CA TYR A 655 3.41 3.77 -28.64
C TYR A 655 3.75 4.39 -27.28
N LEU A 656 4.78 3.82 -26.64
CA LEU A 656 5.41 4.44 -25.48
C LEU A 656 6.51 5.39 -25.96
N GLU A 657 6.54 6.58 -25.36
CA GLU A 657 7.56 7.56 -25.62
C GLU A 657 8.90 7.07 -25.04
N TYR A 658 9.95 7.16 -25.84
CA TYR A 658 11.33 6.93 -25.43
C TYR A 658 12.25 7.96 -26.10
N GLY A 659 13.26 8.40 -25.35
CA GLY A 659 14.05 9.57 -25.74
C GLY A 659 15.28 9.78 -24.88
N VAL A 660 16.04 10.79 -25.28
CA VAL A 660 17.20 11.32 -24.56
C VAL A 660 16.86 12.51 -23.68
N SER A 661 15.70 13.14 -23.93
CA SER A 661 15.15 14.20 -23.10
C SER A 661 14.56 13.65 -21.78
N GLN A 662 13.75 14.46 -21.07
CA GLN A 662 13.16 14.13 -19.77
C GLN A 662 12.50 12.73 -19.73
N LYS A 663 12.28 12.19 -18.53
CA LYS A 663 11.64 10.87 -18.33
C LYS A 663 10.34 10.75 -19.14
N LYS A 664 10.32 9.79 -20.06
CA LYS A 664 9.20 9.48 -20.96
C LYS A 664 8.34 8.32 -20.45
N SER A 665 7.19 8.07 -21.09
CA SER A 665 6.26 7.03 -20.65
C SER A 665 6.85 5.62 -20.56
N LEU A 666 7.86 5.26 -21.38
CA LEU A 666 8.57 3.98 -21.23
C LEU A 666 9.35 3.89 -19.90
N HIS A 667 10.00 4.98 -19.47
CA HIS A 667 10.72 5.01 -18.19
C HIS A 667 9.73 4.92 -17.02
N VAL A 668 8.63 5.68 -17.09
CA VAL A 668 7.57 5.65 -16.06
C VAL A 668 6.97 4.25 -15.95
N LEU A 669 6.74 3.57 -17.08
CA LEU A 669 6.25 2.19 -17.07
C LEU A 669 7.20 1.26 -16.31
N LEU A 670 8.49 1.29 -16.65
CA LEU A 670 9.47 0.43 -15.98
C LEU A 670 9.64 0.76 -14.50
N HIS A 671 9.58 2.04 -14.14
CA HIS A 671 9.58 2.51 -12.75
C HIS A 671 8.47 1.82 -11.95
N GLU A 672 7.21 1.92 -12.41
CA GLU A 672 6.08 1.32 -11.70
C GLU A 672 6.14 -0.21 -11.69
N PHE A 673 6.62 -0.84 -12.77
CA PHE A 673 6.86 -2.28 -12.76
C PHE A 673 7.97 -2.70 -11.79
N GLY A 674 8.93 -1.83 -11.47
CA GLY A 674 9.92 -2.08 -10.42
C GLY A 674 9.28 -2.21 -9.04
N HIS A 675 8.30 -1.35 -8.73
CA HIS A 675 7.46 -1.50 -7.53
C HIS A 675 6.60 -2.76 -7.58
N VAL A 676 5.97 -3.09 -8.72
CA VAL A 676 5.19 -4.34 -8.88
C VAL A 676 6.04 -5.57 -8.57
N LEU A 677 7.22 -5.68 -9.16
CA LEU A 677 8.14 -6.79 -8.88
C LEU A 677 8.53 -6.85 -7.40
N HIS A 678 8.72 -5.69 -6.78
CA HIS A 678 9.01 -5.62 -5.35
C HIS A 678 7.83 -6.09 -4.49
N TYR A 679 6.58 -5.75 -4.85
CA TYR A 679 5.38 -6.26 -4.17
C TYR A 679 5.22 -7.78 -4.33
N LEU A 680 5.41 -8.28 -5.55
CA LEU A 680 5.28 -9.70 -5.86
C LEU A 680 6.35 -10.55 -5.16
N SER A 681 7.56 -10.03 -5.03
CA SER A 681 8.72 -10.78 -4.53
C SER A 681 8.75 -10.96 -3.01
N GLY A 682 8.02 -10.12 -2.26
CA GLY A 682 8.06 -10.12 -0.79
C GLY A 682 7.67 -11.47 -0.18
N LYS A 683 8.50 -11.94 0.77
CA LYS A 683 8.34 -13.27 1.44
C LYS A 683 8.01 -13.20 2.94
N SER A 684 7.46 -12.09 3.42
CA SER A 684 7.01 -11.92 4.81
C SER A 684 5.86 -12.86 5.15
N SER A 685 5.93 -13.55 6.30
CA SER A 685 4.80 -14.31 6.86
C SER A 685 3.83 -13.42 7.64
N SER A 686 4.26 -12.23 8.06
CA SER A 686 3.34 -11.22 8.58
C SER A 686 2.70 -10.43 7.44
N ARG A 687 1.36 -10.37 7.43
CA ARG A 687 0.59 -9.51 6.50
C ARG A 687 0.96 -8.04 6.69
N TYR A 688 1.08 -7.60 7.93
CA TYR A 688 1.46 -6.23 8.27
C TYR A 688 2.80 -5.81 7.66
N PHE A 689 3.80 -6.70 7.65
CA PHE A 689 5.11 -6.43 7.02
C PHE A 689 5.20 -6.82 5.55
N SER A 690 4.15 -7.41 4.97
CA SER A 690 4.03 -7.57 3.52
C SER A 690 3.59 -6.25 2.84
N THR A 691 2.97 -5.35 3.61
CA THR A 691 2.45 -4.06 3.17
C THR A 691 3.50 -3.07 2.71
N TYR A 692 3.25 -2.45 1.56
CA TYR A 692 4.05 -1.33 1.06
C TYR A 692 3.58 0.00 1.67
N HIS A 693 3.89 0.22 2.95
CA HIS A 693 3.72 1.53 3.56
C HIS A 693 5.08 2.15 3.89
N HIS A 694 5.20 3.46 3.68
CA HIS A 694 6.34 4.27 4.11
C HIS A 694 6.64 4.22 5.62
N PHE A 695 5.78 3.60 6.45
CA PHE A 695 6.03 3.40 7.88
C PHE A 695 7.01 2.24 8.18
N PHE A 696 7.19 1.28 7.26
CA PHE A 696 7.86 0.00 7.56
C PHE A 696 9.18 -0.20 6.82
N ARG A 697 9.40 0.55 5.74
CA ARG A 697 10.65 0.57 4.99
C ARG A 697 11.23 1.98 5.07
N PRO A 698 12.55 2.11 5.27
CA PRO A 698 13.23 3.37 5.05
C PRO A 698 12.83 3.96 3.68
N LEU A 699 12.35 5.20 3.70
CA LEU A 699 11.92 5.93 2.51
C LEU A 699 13.09 6.07 1.52
N ASP A 700 14.31 6.16 2.04
CA ASP A 700 15.56 6.17 1.28
C ASP A 700 15.92 4.85 0.58
N PHE A 701 15.11 3.79 0.67
CA PHE A 701 15.30 2.56 -0.14
C PHE A 701 14.10 2.17 -0.99
N VAL A 702 12.92 2.74 -0.72
CA VAL A 702 11.65 2.34 -1.35
C VAL A 702 11.68 2.54 -2.87
N GLU A 703 12.34 3.60 -3.32
CA GLU A 703 12.50 3.99 -4.73
C GLU A 703 13.61 3.21 -5.45
N THR A 704 14.52 2.57 -4.72
CA THR A 704 15.71 1.92 -5.32
C THR A 704 15.30 0.86 -6.35
N PRO A 705 14.33 -0.04 -6.08
CA PRO A 705 13.89 -1.00 -7.07
C PRO A 705 13.26 -0.41 -8.33
N ALA A 706 12.51 0.68 -8.19
CA ALA A 706 11.87 1.35 -9.30
C ALA A 706 12.89 2.06 -10.19
N LYS A 707 13.83 2.79 -9.57
CA LYS A 707 14.97 3.40 -10.28
C LYS A 707 15.86 2.36 -10.96
N PHE A 708 16.12 1.22 -10.32
CA PHE A 708 16.88 0.13 -10.93
C PHE A 708 16.22 -0.37 -12.21
N ASN A 709 14.89 -0.54 -12.21
CA ASN A 709 14.17 -0.97 -13.40
C ASN A 709 14.26 0.05 -14.56
N GLU A 710 14.28 1.35 -14.27
CA GLU A 710 14.52 2.37 -15.30
C GLU A 710 15.90 2.21 -15.97
N LEU A 711 16.93 1.87 -15.17
CA LEU A 711 18.29 1.69 -15.67
C LEU A 711 18.45 0.48 -16.60
N LEU A 712 17.49 -0.45 -16.61
CA LEU A 712 17.51 -1.55 -17.59
C LEU A 712 17.47 -1.06 -19.04
N LEU A 713 16.94 0.15 -19.30
CA LEU A 713 17.01 0.78 -20.63
C LEU A 713 18.43 1.14 -21.08
N LEU A 714 19.41 1.18 -20.15
CA LEU A 714 20.83 1.32 -20.46
C LEU A 714 21.48 -0.01 -20.87
N ASN A 715 20.75 -1.13 -20.82
CA ASN A 715 21.22 -2.42 -21.32
C ASN A 715 20.69 -2.65 -22.75
N TYR A 716 21.60 -2.81 -23.72
CA TYR A 716 21.23 -2.98 -25.12
C TYR A 716 20.31 -4.18 -25.35
N ASP A 717 20.61 -5.32 -24.73
CA ASP A 717 19.84 -6.56 -24.93
C ASP A 717 18.42 -6.41 -24.37
N PHE A 718 18.28 -5.77 -23.22
CA PHE A 718 16.97 -5.44 -22.65
C PHE A 718 16.16 -4.50 -23.54
N LEU A 719 16.77 -3.40 -23.98
CA LEU A 719 16.09 -2.42 -24.83
C LEU A 719 15.67 -3.02 -26.18
N LYS A 720 16.53 -3.86 -26.76
CA LYS A 720 16.24 -4.60 -28.00
C LYS A 720 15.09 -5.60 -27.83
N LEU A 721 14.98 -6.27 -26.67
CA LEU A 721 13.84 -7.15 -26.39
C LEU A 721 12.52 -6.37 -26.35
N LEU A 722 12.52 -5.17 -25.73
CA LEU A 722 11.32 -4.33 -25.64
C LEU A 722 10.90 -3.71 -26.97
N SER A 723 11.86 -3.48 -27.87
CA SER A 723 11.53 -2.99 -29.20
C SER A 723 10.79 -4.06 -30.01
N ASP A 724 10.27 -3.69 -31.17
CA ASP A 724 9.75 -4.62 -32.20
C ASP A 724 10.83 -5.54 -32.85
N GLY A 725 11.96 -5.78 -32.16
CA GLY A 725 13.07 -6.60 -32.61
C GLY A 725 14.14 -5.88 -33.45
N ALA A 726 13.96 -4.58 -33.76
CA ALA A 726 14.82 -3.86 -34.71
C ALA A 726 15.78 -2.80 -34.12
N PHE A 727 16.04 -2.75 -32.80
CA PHE A 727 16.81 -1.65 -32.20
C PHE A 727 18.27 -1.53 -32.72
N PRO A 728 18.62 -0.47 -33.49
CA PRO A 728 19.97 -0.34 -34.06
C PRO A 728 21.01 -0.07 -32.99
N ARG A 729 22.14 -0.78 -33.05
CA ARG A 729 23.22 -0.62 -32.06
C ARG A 729 23.84 0.78 -32.10
N ASP A 730 23.95 1.38 -33.28
CA ASP A 730 24.49 2.74 -33.42
C ASP A 730 23.59 3.79 -32.78
N LEU A 731 22.27 3.66 -32.93
CA LEU A 731 21.30 4.54 -32.26
C LEU A 731 21.37 4.38 -30.74
N PHE A 732 21.52 3.15 -30.24
CA PHE A 732 21.75 2.89 -28.81
C PHE A 732 23.01 3.61 -28.31
N ASN A 733 24.12 3.46 -29.04
CA ASN A 733 25.37 4.09 -28.68
C ASN A 733 25.23 5.63 -28.69
N GLN A 734 24.54 6.22 -29.67
CA GLN A 734 24.25 7.66 -29.71
C GLN A 734 23.45 8.13 -28.49
N ILE A 735 22.39 7.40 -28.11
CA ILE A 735 21.58 7.69 -26.91
C ILE A 735 22.44 7.67 -25.64
N VAL A 736 23.26 6.62 -25.48
CA VAL A 736 24.15 6.48 -24.32
C VAL A 736 25.18 7.60 -24.29
N GLN A 737 25.82 7.92 -25.42
CA GLN A 737 26.78 9.02 -25.51
C GLN A 737 26.14 10.38 -25.25
N TYR A 738 24.89 10.60 -25.69
CA TYR A 738 24.17 11.84 -25.40
C TYR A 738 23.91 11.99 -23.89
N LYS A 739 23.49 10.91 -23.21
CA LYS A 739 23.21 10.91 -21.77
C LYS A 739 24.47 11.06 -20.91
N LYS A 740 25.64 10.64 -21.43
CA LYS A 740 26.91 10.67 -20.72
C LYS A 740 27.36 12.08 -20.36
N GLY A 741 27.69 12.27 -19.08
CA GLY A 741 28.14 13.54 -18.54
C GLY A 741 27.04 14.59 -18.52
N ARG A 742 25.77 14.17 -18.45
CA ARG A 742 24.60 15.03 -18.27
C ARG A 742 23.86 14.71 -16.95
N GLY A 743 22.93 15.57 -16.57
CA GLY A 743 22.17 15.53 -15.32
C GLY A 743 22.75 16.42 -14.22
N GLY A 744 23.77 17.23 -14.50
CA GLY A 744 24.42 18.11 -13.53
C GLY A 744 23.45 19.13 -12.95
N PHE A 745 22.78 19.92 -13.79
CA PHE A 745 21.81 20.93 -13.34
C PHE A 745 20.62 20.31 -12.59
N PHE A 746 20.06 19.21 -13.11
CA PHE A 746 18.97 18.50 -12.43
C PHE A 746 19.40 18.04 -11.03
N ASN A 747 20.53 17.35 -10.93
CA ASN A 747 21.07 16.85 -9.66
C ASN A 747 21.44 17.99 -8.70
N GLY A 748 22.00 19.09 -9.21
CA GLY A 748 22.32 20.28 -8.43
C GLY A 748 21.08 20.89 -7.79
N GLY A 749 19.99 21.03 -8.56
CA GLY A 749 18.70 21.50 -8.05
C GLY A 749 18.10 20.57 -7.00
N GLN A 750 18.11 19.25 -7.22
CA GLN A 750 17.64 18.25 -6.25
C GLN A 750 18.46 18.29 -4.94
N LEU A 751 19.79 18.39 -5.07
CA LEU A 751 20.71 18.51 -3.96
C LEU A 751 20.45 19.80 -3.15
N ALA A 752 20.28 20.94 -3.82
CA ALA A 752 19.98 22.21 -3.17
C ALA A 752 18.71 22.13 -2.31
N MET A 753 17.64 21.54 -2.84
CA MET A 753 16.37 21.34 -2.11
C MET A 753 16.53 20.38 -0.92
N ALA A 754 17.22 19.24 -1.10
CA ALA A 754 17.46 18.29 -0.01
C ALA A 754 18.31 18.90 1.10
N TRP A 755 19.37 19.63 0.74
CA TRP A 755 20.28 20.25 1.71
C TRP A 755 19.62 21.41 2.44
N SER A 756 18.84 22.24 1.74
CA SER A 756 17.99 23.28 2.36
C SER A 756 17.11 22.66 3.44
N MET A 757 16.31 21.65 3.09
CA MET A 757 15.35 21.06 4.00
C MET A 757 16.02 20.37 5.19
N LEU A 758 17.10 19.63 4.95
CA LEU A 758 17.88 19.01 6.02
C LEU A 758 18.35 20.07 7.03
N ASN A 759 18.92 21.16 6.53
CA ASN A 759 19.44 22.22 7.38
C ASN A 759 18.34 23.00 8.10
N LEU A 760 17.14 23.15 7.51
CA LEU A 760 15.98 23.75 8.18
C LEU A 760 15.48 22.89 9.36
N ASP A 761 15.42 21.57 9.20
CA ASP A 761 14.99 20.65 10.27
C ASP A 761 16.11 20.34 11.30
N ALA A 762 17.36 20.74 11.02
CA ALA A 762 18.50 20.63 11.92
C ALA A 762 18.64 21.80 12.91
N GLN A 763 17.72 22.76 12.90
CA GLN A 763 17.82 23.98 13.71
C GLN A 763 17.41 23.73 15.17
N THR A 764 18.27 24.15 16.10
CA THR A 764 18.08 23.97 17.56
C THR A 764 17.49 25.21 18.26
N THR A 765 17.59 26.38 17.61
CA THR A 765 17.05 27.66 18.09
C THR A 765 15.74 28.02 17.37
N ARG A 766 15.00 29.00 17.92
CA ARG A 766 13.76 29.49 17.29
C ARG A 766 14.09 30.16 15.96
N LEU A 767 13.44 29.71 14.88
CA LEU A 767 13.59 30.27 13.53
C LEU A 767 12.65 31.46 13.29
N LYS A 768 13.10 32.35 12.42
CA LYS A 768 12.33 33.43 11.76
C LYS A 768 12.40 33.29 10.24
N VAL A 769 11.64 34.13 9.52
CA VAL A 769 11.60 34.12 8.05
C VAL A 769 13.00 34.36 7.46
N GLU A 770 13.79 35.26 8.05
CA GLU A 770 15.13 35.59 7.57
C GLU A 770 16.10 34.41 7.71
N ASP A 771 15.99 33.63 8.78
CA ASP A 771 16.80 32.44 8.98
C ASP A 771 16.53 31.39 7.89
N ILE A 772 15.24 31.18 7.56
CA ILE A 772 14.82 30.25 6.51
C ILE A 772 15.36 30.70 5.14
N GLN A 773 15.21 31.98 4.81
CA GLN A 773 15.73 32.54 3.56
C GLN A 773 17.25 32.34 3.45
N ASN A 774 18.00 32.65 4.51
CA ASN A 774 19.46 32.52 4.53
C ASN A 774 19.92 31.06 4.34
N ILE A 775 19.24 30.10 4.99
CA ILE A 775 19.54 28.66 4.83
C ILE A 775 19.23 28.21 3.40
N TRP A 776 18.09 28.63 2.86
CA TRP A 776 17.67 28.28 1.50
C TRP A 776 18.65 28.82 0.45
N ASP A 777 19.00 30.10 0.52
CA ASP A 777 19.87 30.75 -0.46
C ASP A 777 21.31 30.23 -0.40
N SER A 778 21.85 30.02 0.80
CA SER A 778 23.22 29.52 0.98
C SER A 778 23.41 28.11 0.42
N THR A 779 22.44 27.21 0.64
CA THR A 779 22.49 25.84 0.11
C THR A 779 22.27 25.80 -1.40
N HIS A 780 21.40 26.65 -1.96
CA HIS A 780 21.23 26.79 -3.41
C HIS A 780 22.48 27.34 -4.09
N LYS A 781 23.11 28.36 -3.51
CA LYS A 781 24.38 28.90 -4.00
C LYS A 781 25.52 27.87 -3.97
N LEU A 782 25.52 26.97 -2.97
CA LEU A 782 26.54 25.93 -2.82
C LEU A 782 26.40 24.80 -3.86
N ALA A 783 25.17 24.41 -4.17
CA ALA A 783 24.83 23.20 -4.93
C ALA A 783 24.31 23.46 -6.36
N TYR A 784 23.85 24.67 -6.67
CA TYR A 784 23.13 25.01 -7.89
C TYR A 784 23.32 26.50 -8.25
N PHE A 785 22.28 27.19 -8.73
CA PHE A 785 22.26 28.64 -8.93
C PHE A 785 21.87 29.38 -7.65
N GLU A 786 22.47 30.56 -7.46
CA GLU A 786 22.01 31.53 -6.48
C GLU A 786 20.58 31.98 -6.82
N PRO A 787 19.62 31.86 -5.89
CA PRO A 787 18.25 32.30 -6.13
C PRO A 787 18.17 33.80 -6.44
N PRO A 788 17.26 34.25 -7.32
CA PRO A 788 17.00 35.68 -7.48
C PRO A 788 16.52 36.32 -6.17
N GLN A 789 16.85 37.59 -5.98
CA GLN A 789 16.32 38.38 -4.86
C GLN A 789 14.78 38.42 -4.88
N ASP A 790 14.17 38.60 -3.71
CA ASP A 790 12.71 38.65 -3.51
C ASP A 790 11.96 37.39 -4.00
N THR A 791 12.62 36.23 -3.89
CA THR A 791 12.02 34.92 -4.13
C THR A 791 11.99 34.07 -2.87
N TYR A 792 10.94 33.25 -2.73
CA TYR A 792 10.60 32.51 -1.51
C TYR A 792 10.22 31.08 -1.84
N ARG A 793 11.05 30.36 -2.62
CA ARG A 793 10.70 29.03 -3.13
C ARG A 793 10.33 28.02 -2.03
N TYR A 794 10.91 28.17 -0.84
CA TYR A 794 10.55 27.38 0.34
C TYR A 794 9.07 27.51 0.74
N ALA A 795 8.39 28.63 0.44
CA ALA A 795 6.99 28.86 0.77
C ALA A 795 6.00 28.04 -0.09
N SER A 796 6.48 27.46 -1.20
CA SER A 796 5.73 26.53 -2.06
C SER A 796 6.32 25.13 -2.13
N PHE A 797 7.43 24.86 -1.44
CA PHE A 797 8.07 23.56 -1.47
C PHE A 797 7.31 22.55 -0.61
N ARG A 798 6.26 21.94 -1.19
CA ARG A 798 5.32 21.03 -0.53
C ARG A 798 5.95 19.88 0.27
N PHE A 799 7.16 19.46 -0.08
CA PHE A 799 7.89 18.41 0.64
C PHE A 799 8.26 18.79 2.09
N LEU A 800 8.29 20.09 2.39
CA LEU A 800 8.43 20.61 3.75
C LEU A 800 7.21 20.35 4.63
N ALA A 801 6.10 19.82 4.11
CA ALA A 801 4.85 19.67 4.87
C ALA A 801 3.96 18.50 4.39
N ASN A 802 4.54 17.43 3.86
CA ASN A 802 3.79 16.30 3.30
C ASN A 802 4.30 14.91 3.75
N GLY A 803 5.12 14.83 4.81
CA GLY A 803 5.70 13.57 5.29
C GLY A 803 7.12 13.28 4.81
N TYR A 804 7.70 14.12 3.94
CA TYR A 804 9.07 14.02 3.44
C TYR A 804 10.08 14.90 4.19
N GLU A 805 9.69 15.52 5.31
CA GLU A 805 10.56 16.35 6.16
C GLU A 805 11.90 15.65 6.46
N ALA A 806 13.02 16.37 6.33
CA ALA A 806 14.39 15.83 6.34
C ALA A 806 14.71 14.64 5.39
N LYS A 807 13.78 14.16 4.55
CA LYS A 807 13.89 12.91 3.77
C LYS A 807 13.85 13.06 2.25
N TYR A 808 13.87 14.28 1.71
CA TYR A 808 13.83 14.54 0.26
C TYR A 808 15.05 13.97 -0.48
N TYR A 809 16.18 13.79 0.22
CA TYR A 809 17.37 13.14 -0.34
C TYR A 809 17.12 11.71 -0.85
N SER A 810 16.07 11.04 -0.33
CA SER A 810 15.70 9.67 -0.72
C SER A 810 15.57 9.48 -2.22
N TYR A 811 15.12 10.50 -2.97
CA TYR A 811 14.94 10.42 -4.42
C TYR A 811 16.22 10.16 -5.20
N PHE A 812 17.33 10.85 -4.87
CA PHE A 812 18.62 10.65 -5.54
C PHE A 812 19.52 9.67 -4.80
N TRP A 813 19.32 9.47 -3.49
CA TRP A 813 19.93 8.36 -2.77
C TRP A 813 19.53 7.02 -3.39
N ALA A 814 18.25 6.86 -3.76
CA ALA A 814 17.77 5.70 -4.48
C ALA A 814 18.39 5.57 -5.88
N ASP A 815 18.64 6.67 -6.60
CA ASP A 815 19.38 6.62 -7.86
C ASP A 815 20.81 6.09 -7.64
N VAL A 816 21.51 6.59 -6.63
CA VAL A 816 22.86 6.11 -6.30
C VAL A 816 22.88 4.60 -6.03
N MET A 817 21.93 4.12 -5.23
CA MET A 817 21.81 2.68 -4.94
C MET A 817 21.43 1.88 -6.17
N ALA A 818 20.50 2.38 -6.98
CA ALA A 818 20.06 1.72 -8.21
C ALA A 818 21.20 1.55 -9.22
N TYR A 819 22.04 2.57 -9.40
CA TYR A 819 23.22 2.49 -10.27
C TYR A 819 24.23 1.44 -9.76
N ASP A 820 24.43 1.34 -8.45
CA ASP A 820 25.34 0.34 -7.89
C ASP A 820 24.80 -1.08 -8.07
N LEU A 821 23.49 -1.29 -7.89
CA LEU A 821 22.82 -2.55 -8.24
C LEU A 821 22.94 -2.87 -9.73
N TYR A 822 22.65 -1.88 -10.59
CA TYR A 822 22.71 -2.02 -12.04
C TYR A 822 24.11 -2.40 -12.53
N SER A 823 25.17 -1.98 -11.82
CA SER A 823 26.55 -2.35 -12.17
C SER A 823 26.77 -3.87 -12.27
N LYS A 824 26.01 -4.69 -11.51
CA LYS A 824 26.05 -6.15 -11.62
C LYS A 824 25.37 -6.67 -12.89
N ILE A 825 24.25 -6.06 -13.28
CA ILE A 825 23.56 -6.40 -14.53
C ILE A 825 24.41 -5.98 -15.73
N ALA A 826 25.05 -4.81 -15.67
CA ALA A 826 25.95 -4.35 -16.71
C ALA A 826 27.14 -5.31 -16.93
N GLN A 827 27.61 -5.97 -15.85
CA GLN A 827 28.71 -6.94 -15.90
C GLN A 827 28.27 -8.35 -16.36
N ASN A 828 27.15 -8.84 -15.85
CA ASN A 828 26.76 -10.25 -15.95
C ASN A 828 25.52 -10.50 -16.83
N GLY A 829 24.91 -9.43 -17.38
CA GLY A 829 23.71 -9.49 -18.19
C GLY A 829 22.42 -9.73 -17.39
N LEU A 830 21.32 -9.97 -18.11
CA LEU A 830 19.96 -10.08 -17.54
C LEU A 830 19.77 -11.29 -16.62
N SER A 831 20.63 -12.30 -16.69
CA SER A 831 20.57 -13.47 -15.80
C SER A 831 20.68 -13.13 -14.30
N GLU A 832 21.31 -12.00 -13.96
CA GLU A 832 21.39 -11.51 -12.57
C GLU A 832 20.04 -11.04 -12.01
N LEU A 833 19.02 -10.80 -12.84
CA LEU A 833 17.70 -10.39 -12.37
C LEU A 833 17.08 -11.41 -11.41
N LYS A 834 17.36 -12.71 -11.57
CA LYS A 834 16.90 -13.76 -10.65
C LYS A 834 17.56 -13.63 -9.27
N LYS A 835 18.84 -13.29 -9.24
CA LYS A 835 19.57 -13.00 -7.98
C LYS A 835 19.05 -11.71 -7.36
N TYR A 836 18.81 -10.68 -8.17
CA TYR A 836 18.25 -9.40 -7.73
C TYR A 836 16.88 -9.58 -7.07
N ARG A 837 15.96 -10.34 -7.70
CA ARG A 837 14.69 -10.73 -7.10
C ARG A 837 14.89 -11.35 -5.72
N ASN A 838 15.72 -12.40 -5.63
CA ASN A 838 15.86 -13.19 -4.42
C ASN A 838 16.61 -12.50 -3.28
N VAL A 839 17.57 -11.64 -3.61
CA VAL A 839 18.44 -10.99 -2.61
C VAL A 839 17.98 -9.58 -2.26
N VAL A 840 17.42 -8.83 -3.21
CA VAL A 840 17.06 -7.41 -3.02
C VAL A 840 15.56 -7.21 -2.82
N LEU A 841 14.71 -7.89 -3.60
CA LEU A 841 13.26 -7.67 -3.56
C LEU A 841 12.54 -8.58 -2.54
N SER A 842 12.99 -9.82 -2.39
CA SER A 842 12.35 -10.82 -1.52
C SER A 842 12.52 -10.64 -0.01
N PRO A 843 13.60 -10.04 0.53
CA PRO A 843 13.74 -9.87 1.97
C PRO A 843 12.55 -9.13 2.59
N PRO A 844 12.15 -9.49 3.82
CA PRO A 844 11.10 -8.77 4.54
C PRO A 844 11.41 -7.27 4.66
N ARG A 845 10.36 -6.46 4.72
CA ARG A 845 10.48 -5.00 4.62
C ARG A 845 11.28 -4.34 5.74
N HIS A 846 11.29 -4.93 6.93
CA HIS A 846 12.06 -4.42 8.07
C HIS A 846 13.57 -4.73 8.00
N GLU A 847 14.05 -5.45 6.98
CA GLU A 847 15.47 -5.79 6.82
C GLU A 847 16.28 -4.57 6.35
N ASN A 848 17.52 -4.46 6.86
CA ASN A 848 18.37 -3.30 6.64
C ASN A 848 18.79 -3.17 5.16
N PRO A 849 18.44 -2.06 4.48
CA PRO A 849 18.81 -1.83 3.08
C PRO A 849 20.30 -1.99 2.78
N ILE A 850 21.18 -1.53 3.67
CA ILE A 850 22.63 -1.61 3.45
C ILE A 850 23.12 -3.06 3.50
N GLU A 851 22.56 -3.89 4.38
CA GLU A 851 22.88 -5.32 4.45
C GLU A 851 22.40 -6.06 3.20
N ILE A 852 21.17 -5.74 2.73
CA ILE A 852 20.61 -6.25 1.48
C ILE A 852 21.53 -5.93 0.29
N MET A 853 21.89 -4.65 0.15
CA MET A 853 22.79 -4.16 -0.88
C MET A 853 24.14 -4.88 -0.80
N THR A 854 24.71 -4.98 0.40
CA THR A 854 26.01 -5.63 0.63
C THR A 854 26.00 -7.08 0.22
N LYS A 855 24.94 -7.81 0.55
CA LYS A 855 24.76 -9.22 0.17
C LYS A 855 24.66 -9.40 -1.34
N PHE A 856 23.99 -8.49 -2.05
CA PHE A 856 23.86 -8.56 -3.50
C PHE A 856 25.17 -8.20 -4.22
N LEU A 857 25.79 -7.09 -3.80
CA LEU A 857 26.98 -6.51 -4.41
C LEU A 857 28.28 -7.26 -4.06
N GLY A 858 28.32 -7.91 -2.90
CA GLY A 858 29.52 -8.51 -2.30
C GLY A 858 30.42 -7.49 -1.58
N ARG A 859 29.94 -6.26 -1.41
CA ARG A 859 30.61 -5.13 -0.73
C ARG A 859 29.56 -4.09 -0.35
N GLU A 860 29.90 -3.18 0.55
CA GLU A 860 29.04 -2.04 0.84
C GLU A 860 28.77 -1.18 -0.42
N PRO A 861 27.59 -0.52 -0.49
CA PRO A 861 27.23 0.34 -1.59
C PRO A 861 28.18 1.54 -1.68
N LYS A 862 28.52 1.96 -2.90
CA LYS A 862 29.46 3.07 -3.16
C LYS A 862 28.83 4.15 -4.03
N VAL A 863 28.93 5.39 -3.56
CA VAL A 863 28.46 6.56 -4.32
C VAL A 863 29.27 6.75 -5.61
N ASP A 864 30.55 6.39 -5.61
CA ASP A 864 31.43 6.51 -6.78
C ASP A 864 30.91 5.72 -8.00
N THR A 865 30.16 4.62 -7.81
CA THR A 865 29.59 3.87 -8.92
C THR A 865 28.61 4.73 -9.73
N TYR A 866 27.76 5.51 -9.06
CA TYR A 866 26.83 6.44 -9.69
C TYR A 866 27.58 7.51 -10.50
N PHE A 867 28.61 8.11 -9.90
CA PHE A 867 29.36 9.18 -10.56
C PHE A 867 30.21 8.68 -11.72
N ASN A 868 30.86 7.52 -11.58
CA ASN A 868 31.57 6.91 -12.70
C ASN A 868 30.62 6.59 -13.85
N ALA A 869 29.42 6.05 -13.57
CA ALA A 869 28.44 5.73 -14.61
C ALA A 869 27.77 6.96 -15.26
N THR A 870 27.71 8.08 -14.57
CA THR A 870 27.08 9.32 -15.08
C THR A 870 28.09 10.29 -15.71
N SER A 871 29.38 10.18 -15.37
CA SER A 871 30.46 11.01 -15.94
C SER A 871 31.26 10.32 -17.05
N GLN A 872 31.47 9.00 -16.96
CA GLN A 872 32.11 8.15 -17.96
C GLN A 872 31.07 7.39 -18.79
#